data_AF-A0A4R7SR89-F1
#
_entry.id   AF-A0A4R7SR89-F1
#
_cell.length_a   1.000
_cell.length_b   1.000
_cell.length_c   1.000
_cell.angle_alpha   90.00
_cell.angle_beta   90.00
_cell.angle_gamma   90.00
#
_symmetry.space_group_name_H-M   'P 1'
#
loop_
_entity.id
_entity.type
_entity.pdbx_description
1 polymer ?
#
loop_
_entity_poly.entity_id
_entity_poly.type
_entity_poly.pdbx_seq_one_letter_code
_entity_poly.pdbx_strand_id
1 'polypeptide(L)'
;MKAILSTGTFALLSLALVSCDRSAPQNTADADETRRQLEETQAAYQQQAADMQARSLELQQQLADLQRSMQEKENAELQARLEAIQQENDRLMADAEAARLKSEELRDQLASNPSYPAPAPAPYVPPAPVPNGQAWVDEDADYSMFYEELSPHGQWMDVEGYGYAWQPAVASRSTWRPYVDGRWVWSDHGWAWDTPEPFGWACYHYGRWVRIARHGWVWVPGREWAPAWVSWRSGDDCVGWAPLPPEPRRGYTSIGADCDVSYGLSPSSYTFIEIGNFGRSSYVNVSLSFTNVNRIFQQTVNVTNIIRINQQQTNFFVNRGGPRRDRLEQRIGKPIPVAPVRITRTLERPQGGRGDRNDIRPLIAAPLPSRRSDRQRQEPPRIAEKITRPTMVDAWEDIPRDRRQNLKEAITRQAREPKPVIAEQPPTTPDRPRDRPTGPDNTPPQVRPSIPLPGGISTPGAPMAGPGRDRDQDREPGRTRPDGRPSFPQPGGMPPDRMTGTDRDNRPGGPRPGTVVGSADKAESTRRDAEDRLQKQREEIAKKAEEAKTREDMTQKREELSRRETEAAKGREAAAEAMKKGEMGRREREATMAAEQQEAARKQAEAMKANQEKEAAMAEKQEAARKQAEAMKANQEKEAAMAEQQEAARAQAEAMKANQEKEAAMAEQQEAARRQAEAMKANQEKEAAMAEQQEAVRKQAEAAAMQQRNEELRLRQAEEMKAREAQAAEQADMARRQRDEETVRAREAAMAAQQQELVRKQAEAVNMQRQMAEQQQRGEELRRQQAEAQAREMQAAQQAEMARRQRDEETARAREAAMAQQMEAAEMQRRQQEAQQAEMAKREREAMAEKAREAAARQQQEMENRQREAMRQQQEAAERANQEAQRRAQEAQQAPERQRRASEEGRNRDTRQR
;
A
#
# COMPACT_ATOMS: atom_id res chain seq x y z
N MET A 1 -14.31 -8.80 -29.26
CA MET A 1 -13.53 -8.05 -30.28
C MET A 1 -14.37 -6.83 -30.66
N LYS A 2 -13.91 -5.60 -30.41
CA LYS A 2 -13.22 -4.66 -31.34
C LYS A 2 -14.14 -3.88 -32.32
N ALA A 3 -14.18 -2.55 -32.11
CA ALA A 3 -14.38 -1.46 -33.09
C ALA A 3 -15.82 -1.03 -33.52
N ILE A 4 -15.86 0.19 -34.10
CA ILE A 4 -17.02 1.00 -34.57
C ILE A 4 -17.74 1.74 -33.40
N LEU A 5 -17.50 3.05 -33.15
CA LEU A 5 -17.93 4.29 -33.88
C LEU A 5 -19.44 4.59 -33.69
N SER A 6 -19.93 5.83 -33.50
CA SER A 6 -19.32 7.18 -33.38
C SER A 6 -20.36 8.20 -32.87
N THR A 7 -19.90 9.37 -32.36
CA THR A 7 -20.59 10.70 -32.34
C THR A 7 -22.02 10.85 -31.79
N GLY A 8 -22.23 11.76 -30.82
CA GLY A 8 -23.58 12.10 -30.33
C GLY A 8 -23.64 13.21 -29.26
N THR A 9 -22.97 14.35 -29.44
CA THR A 9 -22.99 15.47 -28.49
C THR A 9 -24.31 16.26 -28.55
N PHE A 10 -25.08 16.27 -27.46
CA PHE A 10 -26.18 17.23 -27.25
C PHE A 10 -25.70 18.43 -26.43
N ALA A 11 -26.01 19.64 -26.91
CA ALA A 11 -25.84 20.88 -26.18
C ALA A 11 -27.19 21.61 -26.11
N LEU A 12 -27.64 21.94 -24.90
CA LEU A 12 -28.79 22.80 -24.65
C LEU A 12 -28.31 24.21 -24.35
N LEU A 13 -28.92 25.21 -24.99
CA LEU A 13 -28.57 26.62 -24.80
C LEU A 13 -29.84 27.46 -24.88
N SER A 14 -30.20 28.13 -23.78
CA SER A 14 -31.49 28.80 -23.60
C SER A 14 -31.35 30.31 -23.48
N LEU A 15 -32.02 31.01 -24.41
CA LEU A 15 -32.48 32.40 -24.40
C LEU A 15 -31.56 33.53 -23.88
N ALA A 16 -31.47 34.57 -24.71
CA ALA A 16 -31.42 35.95 -24.26
C ALA A 16 -32.54 36.74 -24.96
N LEU A 17 -33.23 37.64 -24.24
CA LEU A 17 -34.21 38.58 -24.79
C LEU A 17 -33.72 40.01 -24.57
N VAL A 18 -33.88 40.86 -25.58
CA VAL A 18 -33.74 42.33 -25.49
C VAL A 18 -34.92 42.96 -26.23
N SER A 19 -35.45 44.06 -25.68
CA SER A 19 -36.76 44.61 -26.04
C SER A 19 -36.75 45.63 -27.19
N CYS A 20 -37.90 45.68 -27.88
CA CYS A 20 -38.55 46.85 -28.50
C CYS A 20 -37.75 47.79 -29.42
N ASP A 21 -38.26 47.97 -30.65
CA ASP A 21 -39.20 49.09 -30.86
C ASP A 21 -40.28 48.76 -31.92
N ARG A 22 -41.06 49.75 -32.35
CA ARG A 22 -42.48 49.61 -32.72
C ARG A 22 -42.83 50.20 -34.09
N SER A 23 -43.39 49.39 -34.98
CA SER A 23 -44.30 49.84 -36.06
C SER A 23 -45.05 48.66 -36.69
N ALA A 24 -46.24 48.92 -37.21
CA ALA A 24 -47.13 48.02 -37.94
C ALA A 24 -47.77 48.80 -39.12
N PRO A 25 -48.54 48.21 -40.06
CA PRO A 25 -48.97 46.80 -40.17
C PRO A 25 -48.81 46.18 -41.58
N GLN A 26 -48.89 44.84 -41.68
CA GLN A 26 -49.55 44.09 -42.77
C GLN A 26 -49.56 42.56 -42.49
N ASN A 27 -50.36 41.80 -43.24
CA ASN A 27 -50.59 40.34 -43.18
C ASN A 27 -50.87 39.72 -41.79
N THR A 28 -52.13 39.84 -41.34
CA THR A 28 -52.67 38.98 -40.27
C THR A 28 -52.90 37.53 -40.74
N ALA A 29 -53.14 37.29 -42.03
CA ALA A 29 -53.38 35.95 -42.58
C ALA A 29 -52.14 35.03 -42.45
N ASP A 30 -50.96 35.49 -42.88
CA ASP A 30 -49.70 34.74 -42.72
C ASP A 30 -49.39 34.47 -41.24
N ALA A 31 -49.75 35.39 -40.34
CA ALA A 31 -49.53 35.24 -38.90
C ALA A 31 -50.41 34.13 -38.29
N ASP A 32 -51.69 34.05 -38.70
CA ASP A 32 -52.57 32.95 -38.28
C ASP A 32 -52.20 31.61 -38.93
N GLU A 33 -51.70 31.61 -40.18
CA GLU A 33 -51.27 30.37 -40.86
C GLU A 33 -49.94 29.83 -40.32
N THR A 34 -48.93 30.69 -40.15
CA THR A 34 -47.67 30.28 -39.49
C THR A 34 -47.89 29.87 -38.04
N ARG A 35 -48.85 30.48 -37.33
CA ARG A 35 -49.27 30.03 -36.00
C ARG A 35 -49.86 28.63 -36.04
N ARG A 36 -50.75 28.30 -36.99
CA ARG A 36 -51.27 26.92 -37.15
C ARG A 36 -50.16 25.93 -37.46
N GLN A 37 -49.24 26.26 -38.36
CA GLN A 37 -48.08 25.40 -38.66
C GLN A 37 -47.18 25.19 -37.42
N LEU A 38 -47.07 26.20 -36.54
CA LEU A 38 -46.34 26.07 -35.26
C LEU A 38 -47.10 25.21 -34.25
N GLU A 39 -48.43 25.34 -34.16
CA GLU A 39 -49.28 24.53 -33.28
C GLU A 39 -49.36 23.06 -33.76
N GLU A 40 -49.40 22.83 -35.08
CA GLU A 40 -49.34 21.48 -35.69
C GLU A 40 -47.96 20.82 -35.49
N THR A 41 -46.86 21.55 -35.71
CA THR A 41 -45.52 21.02 -35.45
C THR A 41 -45.26 20.79 -33.96
N GLN A 42 -45.78 21.65 -33.08
CA GLN A 42 -45.77 21.41 -31.63
C GLN A 42 -46.56 20.14 -31.26
N ALA A 43 -47.74 19.92 -31.84
CA ALA A 43 -48.52 18.70 -31.63
C ALA A 43 -47.78 17.45 -32.12
N ALA A 44 -47.13 17.52 -33.30
CA ALA A 44 -46.31 16.43 -33.83
C ALA A 44 -45.12 16.09 -32.91
N TYR A 45 -44.41 17.09 -32.38
CA TYR A 45 -43.34 16.86 -31.40
C TYR A 45 -43.85 16.32 -30.05
N GLN A 46 -45.04 16.73 -29.60
CA GLN A 46 -45.67 16.17 -28.41
C GLN A 46 -46.09 14.71 -28.59
N GLN A 47 -46.64 14.35 -29.77
CA GLN A 47 -46.95 12.97 -30.12
C GLN A 47 -45.67 12.13 -30.21
N GLN A 48 -44.62 12.63 -30.88
CA GLN A 48 -43.33 11.94 -30.95
C GLN A 48 -42.71 11.72 -29.56
N ALA A 49 -42.86 12.69 -28.64
CA ALA A 49 -42.42 12.54 -27.25
C ALA A 49 -43.22 11.47 -26.50
N ALA A 50 -44.54 11.41 -26.68
CA ALA A 50 -45.41 10.39 -26.10
C ALA A 50 -45.09 8.98 -26.63
N ASP A 51 -44.88 8.84 -27.93
CA ASP A 51 -44.50 7.57 -28.58
C ASP A 51 -43.13 7.07 -28.08
N MET A 52 -42.15 7.99 -27.92
CA MET A 52 -40.85 7.65 -27.32
C MET A 52 -40.97 7.25 -25.84
N GLN A 53 -41.85 7.89 -25.07
CA GLN A 53 -42.12 7.52 -23.67
C GLN A 53 -42.79 6.15 -23.57
N ALA A 54 -43.82 5.87 -24.37
CA ALA A 54 -44.49 4.57 -24.43
C ALA A 54 -43.49 3.44 -24.77
N ARG A 55 -42.65 3.65 -25.79
CA ARG A 55 -41.61 2.68 -26.17
C ARG A 55 -40.52 2.51 -25.09
N SER A 56 -40.22 3.56 -24.32
CA SER A 56 -39.29 3.46 -23.18
C SER A 56 -39.88 2.63 -22.03
N LEU A 57 -41.19 2.71 -21.80
CA LEU A 57 -41.90 1.90 -20.80
C LEU A 57 -41.95 0.42 -21.23
N GLU A 58 -42.22 0.15 -22.50
CA GLU A 58 -42.20 -1.21 -23.07
C GLU A 58 -40.81 -1.86 -22.90
N LEU A 59 -39.74 -1.12 -23.19
CA LEU A 59 -38.36 -1.60 -22.98
C LEU A 59 -38.03 -1.83 -21.50
N GLN A 60 -38.57 -1.02 -20.58
CA GLN A 60 -38.43 -1.25 -19.14
C GLN A 60 -39.17 -2.51 -18.68
N GLN A 61 -40.36 -2.79 -19.22
CA GLN A 61 -41.11 -4.02 -18.96
C GLN A 61 -40.36 -5.25 -19.49
N GLN A 62 -39.87 -5.21 -20.74
CA GLN A 62 -39.07 -6.28 -21.34
C GLN A 62 -37.79 -6.57 -20.53
N LEU A 63 -37.14 -5.54 -19.98
CA LEU A 63 -35.99 -5.71 -19.08
C LEU A 63 -36.37 -6.35 -17.73
N ALA A 64 -37.48 -5.93 -17.13
CA ALA A 64 -37.96 -6.48 -15.85
C ALA A 64 -38.39 -7.95 -15.98
N ASP A 65 -39.09 -8.32 -17.06
CA ASP A 65 -39.49 -9.71 -17.31
C ASP A 65 -38.29 -10.60 -17.68
N LEU A 66 -37.29 -10.08 -18.40
CA LEU A 66 -36.03 -10.78 -18.64
C LEU A 66 -35.25 -11.00 -17.33
N GLN A 67 -35.19 -10.00 -16.45
CA GLN A 67 -34.58 -10.13 -15.12
C GLN A 67 -35.31 -11.19 -14.28
N ARG A 68 -36.65 -11.17 -14.25
CA ARG A 68 -37.44 -12.20 -13.55
C ARG A 68 -37.16 -13.60 -14.11
N SER A 69 -37.15 -13.76 -15.43
CA SER A 69 -36.87 -15.06 -16.07
C SER A 69 -35.45 -15.58 -15.81
N MET A 70 -34.46 -14.70 -15.61
CA MET A 70 -33.12 -15.10 -15.16
C MET A 70 -33.15 -15.56 -13.70
N GLN A 71 -33.77 -14.80 -12.79
CA GLN A 71 -33.88 -15.15 -11.37
C GLN A 71 -34.67 -16.45 -11.14
N GLU A 72 -35.76 -16.68 -11.89
CA GLU A 72 -36.54 -17.92 -11.82
C GLU A 72 -35.71 -19.14 -12.22
N LYS A 73 -34.86 -19.02 -13.24
CA LYS A 73 -33.96 -20.10 -13.67
C LYS A 73 -32.82 -20.33 -12.68
N GLU A 74 -32.19 -19.28 -12.19
CA GLU A 74 -31.12 -19.37 -11.20
C GLU A 74 -31.64 -19.98 -9.89
N ASN A 75 -32.81 -19.56 -9.42
CA ASN A 75 -33.46 -20.16 -8.24
C ASN A 75 -33.82 -21.63 -8.46
N ALA A 76 -34.33 -22.01 -9.65
CA ALA A 76 -34.63 -23.41 -9.96
C ALA A 76 -33.37 -24.29 -10.05
N GLU A 77 -32.27 -23.77 -10.63
CA GLU A 77 -30.98 -24.47 -10.67
C GLU A 77 -30.38 -24.62 -9.26
N LEU A 78 -30.46 -23.58 -8.43
CA LEU A 78 -30.03 -23.63 -7.03
C LEU A 78 -30.87 -24.61 -6.20
N GLN A 79 -32.18 -24.70 -6.42
CA GLN A 79 -33.06 -25.68 -5.78
C GLN A 79 -32.70 -27.11 -6.20
N ALA A 80 -32.59 -27.39 -7.51
CA ALA A 80 -32.19 -28.70 -8.00
C ALA A 80 -30.79 -29.12 -7.50
N ARG A 81 -29.87 -28.15 -7.35
CA ARG A 81 -28.54 -28.39 -6.77
C ARG A 81 -28.58 -28.64 -5.26
N LEU A 82 -29.46 -27.98 -4.52
CA LEU A 82 -29.68 -28.24 -3.09
C LEU A 82 -30.22 -29.66 -2.90
N GLU A 83 -31.23 -30.06 -3.68
CA GLU A 83 -31.82 -31.41 -3.66
C GLU A 83 -30.77 -32.48 -4.01
N ALA A 84 -29.92 -32.25 -5.02
CA ALA A 84 -28.85 -33.17 -5.37
C ALA A 84 -27.81 -33.35 -4.24
N ILE A 85 -27.41 -32.25 -3.59
CA ILE A 85 -26.52 -32.29 -2.41
C ILE A 85 -27.19 -33.03 -1.24
N GLN A 86 -28.50 -32.86 -1.05
CA GLN A 86 -29.21 -33.53 0.03
C GLN A 86 -29.34 -35.04 -0.22
N GLN A 87 -29.66 -35.46 -1.45
CA GLN A 87 -29.63 -36.87 -1.87
C GLN A 87 -28.24 -37.50 -1.74
N GLU A 88 -27.16 -36.76 -2.01
CA GLU A 88 -25.79 -37.25 -1.79
C GLU A 88 -25.47 -37.42 -0.30
N ASN A 89 -25.90 -36.51 0.57
CA ASN A 89 -25.76 -36.67 2.03
C ASN A 89 -26.57 -37.85 2.56
N ASP A 90 -27.83 -38.01 2.16
CA ASP A 90 -28.69 -39.13 2.57
C ASP A 90 -28.08 -40.49 2.14
N ARG A 91 -27.49 -40.54 0.94
CA ARG A 91 -26.73 -41.69 0.46
C ARG A 91 -25.47 -41.96 1.30
N LEU A 92 -24.67 -40.93 1.60
CA LEU A 92 -23.47 -41.08 2.42
C LEU A 92 -23.80 -41.56 3.84
N MET A 93 -24.93 -41.13 4.40
CA MET A 93 -25.44 -41.63 5.68
C MET A 93 -25.86 -43.11 5.59
N ALA A 94 -26.54 -43.53 4.52
CA ALA A 94 -26.89 -44.93 4.29
C ALA A 94 -25.66 -45.83 4.07
N ASP A 95 -24.68 -45.37 3.28
CA ASP A 95 -23.40 -46.08 3.07
C ASP A 95 -22.60 -46.18 4.40
N ALA A 96 -22.66 -45.16 5.26
CA ALA A 96 -22.05 -45.18 6.61
C ALA A 96 -22.76 -46.13 7.58
N GLU A 97 -24.09 -46.21 7.57
CA GLU A 97 -24.84 -47.19 8.39
C GLU A 97 -24.61 -48.62 7.91
N ALA A 98 -24.58 -48.86 6.60
CA ALA A 98 -24.19 -50.15 6.02
C ALA A 98 -22.76 -50.55 6.41
N ALA A 99 -21.82 -49.59 6.45
CA ALA A 99 -20.47 -49.83 6.95
C ALA A 99 -20.43 -50.15 8.47
N ARG A 100 -21.30 -49.52 9.28
CA ARG A 100 -21.42 -49.82 10.72
C ARG A 100 -21.95 -51.24 10.93
N LEU A 101 -23.05 -51.60 10.28
CA LEU A 101 -23.65 -52.94 10.32
C LEU A 101 -22.64 -54.01 9.89
N LYS A 102 -21.87 -53.77 8.83
CA LYS A 102 -20.82 -54.68 8.38
C LYS A 102 -19.64 -54.79 9.37
N SER A 103 -19.34 -53.72 10.11
CA SER A 103 -18.35 -53.76 11.19
C SER A 103 -18.87 -54.48 12.45
N GLU A 104 -20.17 -54.46 12.70
CA GLU A 104 -20.84 -55.21 13.76
C GLU A 104 -20.88 -56.71 13.39
N GLU A 105 -21.25 -57.04 12.16
CA GLU A 105 -21.19 -58.42 11.61
C GLU A 105 -19.77 -59.01 11.67
N LEU A 106 -18.75 -58.27 11.22
CA LEU A 106 -17.36 -58.69 11.32
C LEU A 106 -16.91 -58.91 12.77
N ARG A 107 -17.38 -58.08 13.70
CA ARG A 107 -17.06 -58.21 15.13
C ARG A 107 -17.63 -59.50 15.72
N ASP A 108 -18.86 -59.86 15.35
CA ASP A 108 -19.49 -61.09 15.81
C ASP A 108 -18.92 -62.34 15.12
N GLN A 109 -18.50 -62.24 13.86
CA GLN A 109 -17.71 -63.28 13.17
C GLN A 109 -16.33 -63.50 13.83
N LEU A 110 -15.67 -62.43 14.30
CA LEU A 110 -14.43 -62.54 15.09
C LEU A 110 -14.67 -63.09 16.50
N ALA A 111 -15.80 -62.78 17.13
CA ALA A 111 -16.16 -63.29 18.47
C ALA A 111 -16.57 -64.78 18.46
N SER A 112 -17.05 -65.30 17.33
CA SER A 112 -17.57 -66.67 17.19
C SER A 112 -16.57 -67.70 16.67
N ASN A 113 -15.30 -67.33 16.44
CA ASN A 113 -14.26 -68.21 15.89
C ASN A 113 -13.23 -68.67 16.95
N PRO A 114 -13.36 -69.88 17.54
CA PRO A 114 -12.62 -70.26 18.75
C PRO A 114 -11.22 -70.84 18.49
N SER A 115 -10.40 -70.22 17.64
CA SER A 115 -8.96 -70.51 17.61
C SER A 115 -8.10 -69.40 16.98
N TYR A 116 -7.52 -68.55 17.84
CA TYR A 116 -6.16 -68.05 17.67
C TYR A 116 -5.61 -67.66 19.05
N PRO A 117 -4.43 -68.15 19.49
CA PRO A 117 -3.80 -67.63 20.70
C PRO A 117 -3.41 -66.17 20.45
N ALA A 118 -3.80 -65.27 21.36
CA ALA A 118 -3.50 -63.85 21.22
C ALA A 118 -1.98 -63.63 21.14
N PRO A 119 -1.46 -62.86 20.15
CA PRO A 119 -0.08 -62.41 20.22
C PRO A 119 0.08 -61.60 21.51
N ALA A 120 1.08 -61.96 22.32
CA ALA A 120 1.30 -61.30 23.60
C ALA A 120 1.39 -59.78 23.39
N PRO A 121 0.65 -58.96 24.16
CA PRO A 121 0.68 -57.53 23.97
C PRO A 121 2.11 -57.04 24.16
N ALA A 122 2.66 -56.36 23.13
CA ALA A 122 3.88 -55.59 23.30
C ALA A 122 3.66 -54.68 24.52
N PRO A 123 4.58 -54.68 25.50
CA PRO A 123 4.29 -54.16 26.83
C PRO A 123 3.80 -52.74 26.73
N TYR A 124 2.52 -52.52 27.08
CA TYR A 124 1.96 -51.20 27.21
C TYR A 124 2.72 -50.52 28.35
N VAL A 125 3.71 -49.72 27.97
CA VAL A 125 4.29 -48.72 28.84
C VAL A 125 3.24 -47.61 28.88
N PRO A 126 2.43 -47.49 29.95
CA PRO A 126 1.65 -46.27 30.13
C PRO A 126 2.63 -45.09 30.11
N PRO A 127 2.25 -43.92 29.57
CA PRO A 127 3.02 -42.71 29.82
C PRO A 127 3.16 -42.60 31.35
N ALA A 128 4.41 -42.69 31.83
CA ALA A 128 4.68 -43.04 33.22
C ALA A 128 3.84 -42.18 34.16
N PRO A 129 3.09 -42.77 35.12
CA PRO A 129 2.15 -42.02 35.95
C PRO A 129 2.92 -40.87 36.60
N VAL A 130 2.52 -39.64 36.26
CA VAL A 130 3.25 -38.46 36.69
C VAL A 130 3.34 -38.47 38.22
N PRO A 131 4.54 -38.39 38.83
CA PRO A 131 4.65 -38.38 40.27
C PRO A 131 3.80 -37.24 40.83
N ASN A 132 2.79 -37.57 41.66
CA ASN A 132 1.82 -36.62 42.17
C ASN A 132 2.53 -35.44 42.84
N GLY A 133 2.55 -34.28 42.16
CA GLY A 133 3.21 -33.07 42.63
C GLY A 133 4.30 -32.49 41.70
N GLN A 134 4.81 -33.24 40.71
CA GLN A 134 5.74 -32.66 39.73
C GLN A 134 5.00 -31.88 38.63
N ALA A 135 5.47 -30.66 38.35
CA ALA A 135 4.95 -29.83 37.26
C ALA A 135 5.34 -30.42 35.89
N TRP A 136 4.46 -30.23 34.89
CA TRP A 136 4.74 -30.56 33.49
C TRP A 136 5.69 -29.58 32.79
N VAL A 137 5.82 -28.37 33.36
CA VAL A 137 6.82 -27.39 32.98
C VAL A 137 7.97 -27.47 33.98
N ASP A 138 9.18 -27.56 33.46
CA ASP A 138 10.41 -27.44 34.21
C ASP A 138 10.56 -25.97 34.68
N GLU A 139 10.61 -25.72 36.00
CA GLU A 139 10.73 -24.35 36.53
C GLU A 139 12.15 -23.77 36.34
N ASP A 140 13.16 -24.64 36.10
CA ASP A 140 14.55 -24.26 35.83
C ASP A 140 14.86 -24.11 34.32
N ALA A 141 13.89 -24.39 33.44
CA ALA A 141 14.04 -24.25 31.98
C ALA A 141 14.08 -22.77 31.54
N ASP A 142 15.29 -22.22 31.53
CA ASP A 142 15.55 -20.79 31.34
C ASP A 142 15.88 -20.37 29.89
N TYR A 143 15.64 -19.09 29.58
CA TYR A 143 16.02 -18.43 28.32
C TYR A 143 17.52 -18.49 28.02
N SER A 144 18.36 -18.66 29.04
CA SER A 144 19.82 -18.71 28.93
C SER A 144 20.32 -19.75 27.95
N MET A 145 19.62 -20.87 27.80
CA MET A 145 19.98 -21.90 26.83
C MET A 145 19.85 -21.41 25.38
N PHE A 146 18.89 -20.51 25.06
CA PHE A 146 18.89 -19.82 23.76
C PHE A 146 20.09 -18.87 23.63
N TYR A 147 20.47 -18.15 24.69
CA TYR A 147 21.62 -17.25 24.63
C TYR A 147 22.92 -17.99 24.33
N GLU A 148 23.14 -19.14 24.98
CA GLU A 148 24.30 -20.00 24.77
C GLU A 148 24.30 -20.66 23.38
N GLU A 149 23.24 -21.39 23.02
CA GLU A 149 23.19 -22.17 21.78
C GLU A 149 23.13 -21.34 20.49
N LEU A 150 22.62 -20.10 20.55
CA LEU A 150 22.56 -19.20 19.40
C LEU A 150 23.78 -18.27 19.27
N SER A 151 24.57 -18.08 20.34
CA SER A 151 25.78 -17.23 20.29
C SER A 151 26.84 -17.66 19.24
N PRO A 152 27.08 -18.96 18.96
CA PRO A 152 27.99 -19.39 17.89
C PRO A 152 27.49 -19.13 16.45
N HIS A 153 26.22 -18.73 16.28
CA HIS A 153 25.55 -18.68 14.97
C HIS A 153 25.09 -17.28 14.55
N GLY A 154 25.28 -16.28 15.40
CA GLY A 154 24.79 -14.92 15.21
C GLY A 154 25.24 -13.97 16.31
N GLN A 155 24.52 -12.86 16.50
CA GLN A 155 24.83 -11.84 17.50
C GLN A 155 23.57 -11.41 18.26
N TRP A 156 23.70 -11.24 19.57
CA TRP A 156 22.64 -10.70 20.43
C TRP A 156 22.72 -9.17 20.51
N MET A 157 21.57 -8.51 20.52
CA MET A 157 21.43 -7.05 20.59
C MET A 157 20.35 -6.69 21.62
N ASP A 158 20.56 -5.61 22.37
CA ASP A 158 19.53 -5.06 23.26
C ASP A 158 18.69 -4.03 22.49
N VAL A 159 17.48 -4.42 22.07
CA VAL A 159 16.63 -3.63 21.18
C VAL A 159 15.49 -2.99 21.97
N GLU A 160 15.45 -1.66 22.02
CA GLU A 160 14.47 -0.93 22.82
C GLU A 160 13.03 -1.24 22.38
N GLY A 161 12.19 -1.66 23.32
CA GLY A 161 10.83 -2.14 23.08
C GLY A 161 10.69 -3.64 22.84
N TYR A 162 11.77 -4.36 22.49
CA TYR A 162 11.77 -5.82 22.31
C TYR A 162 12.67 -6.58 23.30
N GLY A 163 13.66 -5.91 23.91
CA GLY A 163 14.67 -6.55 24.76
C GLY A 163 15.74 -7.27 23.94
N TYR A 164 16.27 -8.38 24.47
CA TYR A 164 17.31 -9.15 23.79
C TYR A 164 16.78 -9.85 22.54
N ALA A 165 17.22 -9.38 21.39
CA ALA A 165 16.90 -9.92 20.07
C ALA A 165 18.18 -10.42 19.38
N TRP A 166 18.07 -11.41 18.51
CA TRP A 166 19.22 -12.11 17.92
C TRP A 166 19.23 -12.03 16.40
N GLN A 167 20.34 -11.61 15.82
CA GLN A 167 20.56 -11.60 14.37
C GLN A 167 21.40 -12.82 13.98
N PRO A 168 20.89 -13.75 13.13
CA PRO A 168 21.74 -14.83 12.60
C PRO A 168 22.82 -14.23 11.68
N ALA A 169 24.02 -14.79 11.70
CA ALA A 169 25.14 -14.26 10.92
C ALA A 169 24.86 -14.20 9.39
N VAL A 170 23.94 -15.02 8.90
CA VAL A 170 23.50 -15.04 7.49
C VAL A 170 22.55 -13.88 7.13
N ALA A 171 21.84 -13.26 8.10
CA ALA A 171 20.99 -12.08 7.87
C ALA A 171 21.77 -10.80 7.53
N SER A 172 23.10 -10.82 7.67
CA SER A 172 24.00 -9.80 7.10
C SER A 172 23.89 -9.70 5.57
N ARG A 173 23.36 -10.74 4.91
CA ARG A 173 23.04 -10.74 3.47
C ARG A 173 21.64 -10.17 3.27
N SER A 174 21.54 -9.07 2.53
CA SER A 174 20.27 -8.38 2.23
C SER A 174 19.20 -9.24 1.52
N THR A 175 19.59 -10.37 0.91
CA THR A 175 18.70 -11.32 0.25
C THR A 175 18.21 -12.45 1.15
N TRP A 176 18.79 -12.66 2.34
CA TRP A 176 18.33 -13.71 3.24
C TRP A 176 16.99 -13.32 3.88
N ARG A 177 16.09 -14.30 4.00
CA ARG A 177 14.78 -14.16 4.66
C ARG A 177 14.52 -15.42 5.49
N PRO A 178 13.91 -15.31 6.68
CA PRO A 178 13.43 -16.46 7.44
C PRO A 178 12.35 -17.22 6.64
N TYR A 179 12.27 -18.53 6.86
CA TYR A 179 11.39 -19.46 6.14
C TYR A 179 11.66 -19.55 4.63
N VAL A 180 12.94 -19.63 4.22
CA VAL A 180 13.32 -19.81 2.79
C VAL A 180 14.34 -20.93 2.53
N ASP A 181 15.45 -21.06 3.27
CA ASP A 181 16.35 -22.24 3.14
C ASP A 181 15.87 -23.38 4.07
N GLY A 182 14.92 -24.15 3.56
CA GLY A 182 14.23 -25.23 4.25
C GLY A 182 12.96 -25.62 3.50
N ARG A 183 12.11 -26.42 4.15
CA ARG A 183 10.92 -27.01 3.55
C ARG A 183 9.71 -26.97 4.47
N TRP A 184 8.54 -26.88 3.86
CA TRP A 184 7.27 -27.17 4.53
C TRP A 184 7.07 -28.67 4.64
N VAL A 185 6.86 -29.14 5.87
CA VAL A 185 6.56 -30.54 6.19
C VAL A 185 5.22 -30.61 6.92
N TRP A 186 4.52 -31.72 6.78
CA TRP A 186 3.29 -31.98 7.52
C TRP A 186 3.61 -32.61 8.87
N SER A 187 2.96 -32.14 9.94
CA SER A 187 3.09 -32.71 11.28
C SER A 187 1.72 -33.03 11.89
N ASP A 188 1.72 -33.75 13.01
CA ASP A 188 0.56 -33.93 13.88
C ASP A 188 0.01 -32.59 14.43
N HIS A 189 0.84 -31.54 14.43
CA HIS A 189 0.48 -30.17 14.79
C HIS A 189 0.14 -29.27 13.57
N GLY A 190 0.08 -29.83 12.35
CA GLY A 190 -0.20 -29.10 11.10
C GLY A 190 1.06 -28.73 10.31
N TRP A 191 1.02 -27.65 9.52
CA TRP A 191 2.16 -27.21 8.71
C TRP A 191 3.35 -26.73 9.55
N ALA A 192 4.45 -27.49 9.50
CA ALA A 192 5.69 -27.25 10.21
C ALA A 192 6.82 -26.82 9.26
N TRP A 193 7.75 -26.01 9.77
CA TRP A 193 8.99 -25.67 9.06
C TRP A 193 10.13 -26.60 9.46
N ASP A 194 10.80 -27.20 8.49
CA ASP A 194 12.01 -28.02 8.68
C ASP A 194 13.17 -27.41 7.88
N THR A 195 14.37 -27.39 8.45
CA THR A 195 15.51 -26.64 7.90
C THR A 195 16.87 -27.20 8.32
N PRO A 196 17.89 -27.12 7.45
CA PRO A 196 19.27 -27.38 7.81
C PRO A 196 19.97 -26.22 8.55
N GLU A 197 19.30 -25.09 8.79
CA GLU A 197 19.87 -23.97 9.55
C GLU A 197 20.03 -24.34 11.04
N PRO A 198 21.23 -24.21 11.65
CA PRO A 198 21.53 -24.79 12.96
C PRO A 198 20.79 -24.13 14.14
N PHE A 199 20.25 -22.93 13.92
CA PHE A 199 19.40 -22.19 14.85
C PHE A 199 17.90 -22.47 14.66
N GLY A 200 17.51 -23.21 13.61
CA GLY A 200 16.13 -23.31 13.18
C GLY A 200 15.17 -23.92 14.21
N TRP A 201 15.65 -24.92 14.95
CA TRP A 201 14.92 -25.59 16.04
C TRP A 201 14.45 -24.63 17.14
N ALA A 202 15.12 -23.49 17.32
CA ALA A 202 14.68 -22.41 18.18
C ALA A 202 13.91 -21.35 17.38
N CYS A 203 14.57 -20.74 16.38
CA CYS A 203 14.10 -19.46 15.84
C CYS A 203 12.87 -19.55 14.94
N TYR A 204 12.50 -20.73 14.44
CA TYR A 204 11.26 -20.92 13.67
C TYR A 204 10.07 -21.36 14.52
N HIS A 205 10.29 -21.75 15.78
CA HIS A 205 9.25 -22.32 16.65
C HIS A 205 8.99 -21.53 17.94
N TYR A 206 10.02 -20.90 18.52
CA TYR A 206 9.97 -20.23 19.83
C TYR A 206 10.04 -18.69 19.76
N GLY A 207 9.53 -18.05 18.71
CA GLY A 207 9.60 -16.59 18.65
C GLY A 207 8.98 -15.99 17.40
N ARG A 208 9.40 -14.76 17.06
CA ARG A 208 8.90 -13.98 15.92
C ARG A 208 10.04 -13.30 15.19
N TRP A 209 9.85 -12.98 13.91
CA TRP A 209 10.88 -12.35 13.08
C TRP A 209 10.53 -10.91 12.76
N VAL A 210 11.49 -10.00 12.98
CA VAL A 210 11.32 -8.56 12.81
C VAL A 210 12.35 -8.00 11.84
N ARG A 211 11.95 -7.08 10.95
CA ARG A 211 12.85 -6.44 9.97
C ARG A 211 13.23 -5.04 10.42
N ILE A 212 14.44 -4.88 10.94
CA ILE A 212 14.98 -3.61 11.44
C ILE A 212 15.88 -2.99 10.35
N ALA A 213 15.70 -1.70 10.09
CA ALA A 213 16.50 -0.97 9.10
C ALA A 213 18.00 -1.06 9.45
N ARG A 214 18.85 -1.18 8.42
CA ARG A 214 20.31 -1.42 8.51
C ARG A 214 20.74 -2.77 9.11
N HIS A 215 19.86 -3.47 9.83
CA HIS A 215 20.14 -4.75 10.51
C HIS A 215 19.49 -5.97 9.84
N GLY A 216 18.57 -5.76 8.89
CA GLY A 216 17.90 -6.84 8.19
C GLY A 216 16.92 -7.58 9.10
N TRP A 217 16.94 -8.92 9.06
CA TRP A 217 16.07 -9.76 9.87
C TRP A 217 16.70 -10.12 11.21
N VAL A 218 15.94 -9.88 12.28
CA VAL A 218 16.30 -10.18 13.67
C VAL A 218 15.19 -11.04 14.27
N TRP A 219 15.56 -12.00 15.11
CA TRP A 219 14.63 -12.84 15.86
C TRP A 219 14.36 -12.27 17.25
N VAL A 220 13.09 -12.18 17.63
CA VAL A 220 12.68 -11.85 19.00
C VAL A 220 12.24 -13.14 19.70
N PRO A 221 12.91 -13.54 20.80
CA PRO A 221 12.58 -14.75 21.55
C PRO A 221 11.17 -14.71 22.17
N GLY A 222 10.55 -15.87 22.33
CA GLY A 222 9.26 -16.08 22.96
C GLY A 222 9.18 -17.39 23.74
N ARG A 223 8.11 -17.56 24.52
CA ARG A 223 7.89 -18.74 25.39
C ARG A 223 7.03 -19.84 24.75
N GLU A 224 6.24 -19.50 23.74
CA GLU A 224 5.22 -20.39 23.17
C GLU A 224 5.73 -21.05 21.87
N TRP A 225 5.64 -22.38 21.81
CA TRP A 225 6.05 -23.17 20.65
C TRP A 225 4.92 -23.31 19.62
N ALA A 226 5.28 -23.21 18.34
CA ALA A 226 4.42 -23.58 17.21
C ALA A 226 5.22 -24.29 16.09
N PRO A 227 4.56 -25.07 15.23
CA PRO A 227 5.17 -25.69 14.05
C PRO A 227 5.82 -24.67 13.08
N ALA A 228 5.21 -23.50 12.97
CA ALA A 228 5.76 -22.29 12.35
C ALA A 228 4.90 -21.09 12.75
N TRP A 229 5.54 -19.92 12.89
CA TRP A 229 4.85 -18.64 13.11
C TRP A 229 4.80 -17.83 11.82
N VAL A 230 3.91 -18.24 10.91
CA VAL A 230 3.68 -17.62 9.60
C VAL A 230 2.21 -17.30 9.35
N SER A 231 1.97 -16.22 8.62
CA SER A 231 0.71 -16.02 7.91
C SER A 231 0.75 -16.75 6.57
N TRP A 232 -0.34 -17.37 6.16
CA TRP A 232 -0.48 -18.16 4.94
C TRP A 232 -1.43 -17.49 3.94
N ARG A 233 -1.04 -17.45 2.66
CA ARG A 233 -1.93 -17.09 1.54
C ARG A 233 -1.91 -18.18 0.46
N SER A 234 -3.08 -18.52 -0.07
CA SER A 234 -3.24 -19.47 -1.18
C SER A 234 -3.98 -18.80 -2.33
N GLY A 235 -3.50 -19.00 -3.55
CA GLY A 235 -4.26 -18.80 -4.78
C GLY A 235 -4.52 -20.15 -5.44
N ASP A 236 -4.79 -20.14 -6.75
CA ASP A 236 -5.00 -21.37 -7.50
C ASP A 236 -3.69 -22.03 -7.95
N ASP A 237 -2.72 -21.27 -8.46
CA ASP A 237 -1.40 -21.78 -8.91
C ASP A 237 -0.23 -21.49 -7.98
N CYS A 238 -0.46 -20.73 -6.91
CA CYS A 238 0.59 -20.27 -6.02
C CYS A 238 0.19 -20.38 -4.55
N VAL A 239 1.20 -20.57 -3.71
CA VAL A 239 1.12 -20.51 -2.26
C VAL A 239 2.18 -19.54 -1.79
N GLY A 240 1.87 -18.76 -0.75
CA GLY A 240 2.84 -17.90 -0.11
C GLY A 240 2.67 -17.85 1.40
N TRP A 241 3.75 -17.44 2.06
CA TRP A 241 3.80 -17.26 3.50
C TRP A 241 4.57 -15.99 3.87
N ALA A 242 4.19 -15.38 4.99
CA ALA A 242 4.89 -14.25 5.58
C ALA A 242 5.27 -14.59 7.03
N PRO A 243 6.51 -14.31 7.49
CA PRO A 243 6.86 -14.42 8.91
C PRO A 243 5.97 -13.50 9.74
N LEU A 244 5.38 -14.00 10.83
CA LEU A 244 4.65 -13.14 11.76
C LEU A 244 5.63 -12.30 12.59
N PRO A 245 5.46 -10.96 12.66
CA PRO A 245 6.27 -10.10 13.51
C PRO A 245 5.87 -10.23 14.99
N PRO A 246 6.68 -9.67 15.92
CA PRO A 246 6.37 -9.64 17.34
C PRO A 246 4.98 -9.05 17.65
N GLU A 247 4.30 -9.62 18.65
CA GLU A 247 2.90 -9.31 18.94
C GLU A 247 2.68 -7.85 19.40
N PRO A 248 1.63 -7.16 18.91
CA PRO A 248 1.26 -5.81 19.36
C PRO A 248 0.57 -5.80 20.75
N ARG A 249 1.34 -6.17 21.79
CA ARG A 249 1.05 -5.97 23.23
C ARG A 249 -0.22 -6.62 23.82
N ARG A 250 -0.99 -7.43 23.10
CA ARG A 250 -2.12 -8.20 23.66
C ARG A 250 -2.10 -9.65 23.16
N GLY A 251 -2.01 -10.58 24.10
CA GLY A 251 -1.93 -12.03 23.88
C GLY A 251 -3.14 -12.59 23.13
N TYR A 252 -2.90 -13.21 21.98
CA TYR A 252 -3.94 -13.88 21.19
C TYR A 252 -4.07 -15.37 21.56
N THR A 253 -5.32 -15.87 21.63
CA THR A 253 -5.62 -17.32 21.74
C THR A 253 -5.63 -18.03 20.39
N SER A 254 -5.80 -17.29 19.30
CA SER A 254 -5.70 -17.77 17.93
C SER A 254 -5.30 -16.63 16.98
N ILE A 255 -4.71 -16.98 15.84
CA ILE A 255 -4.32 -16.07 14.77
C ILE A 255 -5.04 -16.53 13.50
N GLY A 256 -6.04 -15.77 13.08
CA GLY A 256 -6.93 -16.10 11.96
C GLY A 256 -6.49 -15.46 10.64
N ALA A 257 -7.40 -15.48 9.66
CA ALA A 257 -7.19 -14.87 8.34
C ALA A 257 -7.11 -13.32 8.37
N ASP A 258 -7.50 -12.71 9.50
CA ASP A 258 -7.39 -11.28 9.79
C ASP A 258 -5.95 -10.81 9.99
N CYS A 259 -4.99 -11.73 10.18
CA CYS A 259 -3.63 -11.40 10.59
C CYS A 259 -2.85 -10.50 9.62
N ASP A 260 -3.25 -10.42 8.33
CA ASP A 260 -2.71 -9.39 7.42
C ASP A 260 -3.03 -7.97 7.91
N VAL A 261 -4.23 -7.74 8.46
CA VAL A 261 -4.61 -6.48 9.11
C VAL A 261 -3.95 -6.37 10.48
N SER A 262 -4.12 -7.39 11.33
CA SER A 262 -3.74 -7.33 12.75
C SER A 262 -2.22 -7.23 12.99
N TYR A 263 -1.40 -7.71 12.04
CA TYR A 263 0.06 -7.54 12.05
C TYR A 263 0.56 -6.55 10.96
N GLY A 264 -0.34 -5.89 10.24
CA GLY A 264 -0.01 -4.88 9.23
C GLY A 264 0.78 -5.39 8.03
N LEU A 265 0.66 -6.68 7.69
CA LEU A 265 1.40 -7.31 6.60
C LEU A 265 1.02 -6.71 5.23
N SER A 266 1.98 -6.74 4.30
CA SER A 266 1.79 -6.29 2.93
C SER A 266 2.28 -7.38 1.95
N PRO A 267 2.05 -7.23 0.64
CA PRO A 267 2.70 -8.05 -0.38
C PRO A 267 4.21 -8.27 -0.15
N SER A 268 4.98 -7.25 0.26
CA SER A 268 6.44 -7.37 0.44
C SER A 268 6.84 -8.32 1.59
N SER A 269 5.96 -8.47 2.59
CA SER A 269 6.13 -9.40 3.72
C SER A 269 6.13 -10.86 3.27
N TYR A 270 5.45 -11.18 2.16
CA TYR A 270 5.28 -12.54 1.68
C TYR A 270 6.45 -13.02 0.80
N THR A 271 6.73 -14.32 0.91
CA THR A 271 7.41 -15.13 -0.09
C THR A 271 6.34 -15.97 -0.79
N PHE A 272 6.29 -15.97 -2.12
CA PHE A 272 5.38 -16.81 -2.92
C PHE A 272 6.16 -17.81 -3.77
N ILE A 273 5.60 -19.00 -3.97
CA ILE A 273 6.07 -20.02 -4.91
C ILE A 273 4.90 -20.55 -5.75
N GLU A 274 5.21 -21.11 -6.92
CA GLU A 274 4.28 -21.95 -7.66
C GLU A 274 4.04 -23.27 -6.91
N ILE A 275 2.81 -23.79 -6.96
CA ILE A 275 2.41 -25.00 -6.22
C ILE A 275 3.25 -26.23 -6.61
N GLY A 276 3.64 -26.37 -7.89
CA GLY A 276 4.52 -27.45 -8.35
C GLY A 276 5.95 -27.42 -7.78
N ASN A 277 6.33 -26.34 -7.10
CA ASN A 277 7.62 -26.20 -6.40
C ASN A 277 7.52 -26.39 -4.88
N PHE A 278 6.31 -26.60 -4.33
CA PHE A 278 6.10 -26.88 -2.91
C PHE A 278 6.70 -28.24 -2.51
N GLY A 279 7.11 -28.41 -1.24
CA GLY A 279 7.74 -29.65 -0.75
C GLY A 279 9.20 -29.88 -1.17
N ARG A 280 9.80 -29.01 -2.00
CA ARG A 280 11.27 -28.95 -2.19
C ARG A 280 12.00 -28.70 -0.87
N SER A 281 13.24 -29.18 -0.74
CA SER A 281 14.12 -29.04 0.43
C SER A 281 14.69 -27.63 0.67
N SER A 282 14.50 -26.70 -0.27
CA SER A 282 14.85 -25.28 -0.15
C SER A 282 14.06 -24.46 -1.17
N TYR A 283 13.59 -23.27 -0.81
CA TYR A 283 12.84 -22.37 -1.68
C TYR A 283 13.65 -21.19 -2.24
N VAL A 284 14.94 -21.08 -1.87
CA VAL A 284 15.84 -19.95 -2.23
C VAL A 284 15.84 -19.65 -3.74
N ASN A 285 15.86 -20.69 -4.59
CA ASN A 285 15.95 -20.56 -6.04
C ASN A 285 14.61 -20.68 -6.79
N VAL A 286 13.49 -20.79 -6.07
CA VAL A 286 12.13 -20.92 -6.66
C VAL A 286 11.12 -19.90 -6.11
N SER A 287 11.59 -18.97 -5.29
CA SER A 287 10.80 -17.84 -4.79
C SER A 287 10.49 -16.86 -5.93
N LEU A 288 9.21 -16.53 -6.10
CA LEU A 288 8.73 -15.70 -7.21
C LEU A 288 9.20 -14.25 -7.07
N SER A 289 9.56 -13.64 -8.21
CA SER A 289 10.12 -12.29 -8.28
C SER A 289 9.17 -11.24 -7.71
N PHE A 290 9.74 -10.31 -6.93
CA PHE A 290 9.07 -9.20 -6.25
C PHE A 290 8.12 -8.40 -7.16
N THR A 291 8.49 -8.21 -8.43
CA THR A 291 7.66 -7.53 -9.45
C THR A 291 6.27 -8.13 -9.60
N ASN A 292 6.14 -9.46 -9.46
CA ASN A 292 4.87 -10.17 -9.57
C ASN A 292 4.13 -10.31 -8.23
N VAL A 293 4.82 -10.14 -7.09
CA VAL A 293 4.25 -10.40 -5.75
C VAL A 293 3.01 -9.55 -5.47
N ASN A 294 2.99 -8.28 -5.91
CA ASN A 294 1.80 -7.42 -5.78
C ASN A 294 0.56 -7.97 -6.54
N ARG A 295 0.74 -8.53 -7.74
CA ARG A 295 -0.34 -9.14 -8.52
C ARG A 295 -0.79 -10.46 -7.88
N ILE A 296 0.17 -11.30 -7.52
CA ILE A 296 -0.07 -12.60 -6.88
C ILE A 296 -0.84 -12.43 -5.56
N PHE A 297 -0.44 -11.46 -4.73
CA PHE A 297 -1.10 -11.17 -3.46
C PHE A 297 -2.59 -10.85 -3.63
N GLN A 298 -2.96 -10.06 -4.65
CA GLN A 298 -4.35 -9.75 -4.99
C GLN A 298 -5.13 -10.96 -5.52
N GLN A 299 -4.45 -11.96 -6.11
CA GLN A 299 -5.00 -13.21 -6.61
C GLN A 299 -4.93 -14.37 -5.59
N THR A 300 -4.73 -14.06 -4.31
CA THR A 300 -4.71 -15.04 -3.21
C THR A 300 -5.66 -14.63 -2.09
N VAL A 301 -6.03 -15.60 -1.25
CA VAL A 301 -6.78 -15.41 -0.01
C VAL A 301 -5.93 -15.82 1.19
N ASN A 302 -6.03 -15.09 2.31
CA ASN A 302 -5.35 -15.46 3.55
C ASN A 302 -6.02 -16.71 4.15
N VAL A 303 -5.26 -17.79 4.34
CA VAL A 303 -5.73 -19.09 4.87
C VAL A 303 -5.09 -19.43 6.22
N THR A 304 -4.61 -18.42 6.95
CA THR A 304 -4.04 -18.60 8.30
C THR A 304 -5.11 -19.05 9.29
N ASN A 305 -4.77 -20.05 10.11
CA ASN A 305 -5.55 -20.52 11.24
C ASN A 305 -4.61 -21.22 12.23
N ILE A 306 -3.85 -20.42 12.99
CA ILE A 306 -3.02 -20.92 14.09
C ILE A 306 -3.88 -20.84 15.36
N ILE A 307 -4.12 -21.97 16.04
CA ILE A 307 -4.88 -21.98 17.29
C ILE A 307 -4.03 -22.51 18.43
N ARG A 308 -4.23 -21.95 19.63
CA ARG A 308 -3.68 -22.49 20.88
C ARG A 308 -4.46 -23.73 21.28
N ILE A 309 -3.75 -24.78 21.69
CA ILE A 309 -4.27 -25.97 22.34
C ILE A 309 -3.67 -26.13 23.73
N ASN A 310 -4.41 -26.74 24.65
CA ASN A 310 -3.82 -27.25 25.88
C ASN A 310 -3.50 -28.73 25.69
N GLN A 311 -2.24 -29.11 25.86
CA GLN A 311 -1.78 -30.49 25.75
C GLN A 311 -0.74 -30.74 26.85
N GLN A 312 -0.88 -31.87 27.56
CA GLN A 312 -0.05 -32.19 28.73
C GLN A 312 0.02 -31.03 29.75
N GLN A 313 -1.14 -30.41 30.04
CA GLN A 313 -1.32 -29.25 30.95
C GLN A 313 -0.64 -27.95 30.49
N THR A 314 0.00 -27.92 29.32
CA THR A 314 0.77 -26.77 28.81
C THR A 314 0.21 -26.24 27.49
N ASN A 315 0.68 -25.07 27.05
CA ASN A 315 0.11 -24.34 25.92
C ASN A 315 1.02 -24.47 24.69
N PHE A 316 0.53 -25.20 23.69
CA PHE A 316 1.15 -25.31 22.37
C PHE A 316 0.24 -24.70 21.33
N PHE A 317 0.75 -24.40 20.14
CA PHE A 317 -0.05 -23.94 19.01
C PHE A 317 -0.02 -24.96 17.88
N VAL A 318 -1.12 -25.07 17.14
CA VAL A 318 -1.23 -25.92 15.95
C VAL A 318 -1.62 -25.08 14.74
N ASN A 319 -0.97 -25.35 13.61
CA ASN A 319 -1.18 -24.62 12.36
C ASN A 319 -2.21 -25.35 11.49
N ARG A 320 -3.49 -25.19 11.85
CA ARG A 320 -4.64 -25.79 11.13
C ARG A 320 -5.03 -25.03 9.85
N GLY A 321 -4.32 -23.94 9.54
CA GLY A 321 -4.47 -23.18 8.31
C GLY A 321 -3.51 -23.66 7.22
N GLY A 322 -3.23 -22.78 6.26
CA GLY A 322 -2.35 -23.06 5.14
C GLY A 322 -3.05 -23.73 3.95
N PRO A 323 -2.29 -24.12 2.92
CA PRO A 323 -2.83 -24.86 1.78
C PRO A 323 -3.30 -26.26 2.21
N ARG A 324 -4.40 -26.74 1.61
CA ARG A 324 -4.89 -28.12 1.83
C ARG A 324 -3.87 -29.12 1.28
N ARG A 325 -3.43 -30.07 2.12
CA ARG A 325 -2.37 -31.05 1.82
C ARG A 325 -2.76 -31.96 0.66
N ASP A 326 -4.00 -32.44 0.66
CA ASP A 326 -4.66 -33.20 -0.41
C ASP A 326 -4.51 -32.52 -1.78
N ARG A 327 -4.98 -31.26 -1.92
CA ARG A 327 -4.83 -30.44 -3.13
C ARG A 327 -3.37 -30.29 -3.57
N LEU A 328 -2.43 -30.18 -2.64
CA LEU A 328 -1.00 -30.12 -2.95
C LEU A 328 -0.44 -31.45 -3.46
N GLU A 329 -0.67 -32.56 -2.75
CA GLU A 329 -0.16 -33.89 -3.14
C GLU A 329 -0.70 -34.31 -4.52
N GLN A 330 -1.98 -34.04 -4.80
CA GLN A 330 -2.59 -34.23 -6.12
C GLN A 330 -1.90 -33.41 -7.22
N ARG A 331 -1.60 -32.12 -6.97
CA ARG A 331 -1.00 -31.22 -7.99
C ARG A 331 0.51 -31.39 -8.17
N ILE A 332 1.22 -31.85 -7.14
CA ILE A 332 2.67 -32.12 -7.19
C ILE A 332 2.94 -33.54 -7.71
N GLY A 333 1.96 -34.44 -7.61
CA GLY A 333 2.09 -35.85 -7.98
C GLY A 333 3.00 -36.65 -7.05
N LYS A 334 3.23 -36.15 -5.82
CA LYS A 334 4.13 -36.73 -4.82
C LYS A 334 3.59 -36.47 -3.40
N PRO A 335 3.78 -37.41 -2.46
CA PRO A 335 3.44 -37.17 -1.05
C PRO A 335 4.32 -36.06 -0.46
N ILE A 336 3.73 -35.27 0.43
CA ILE A 336 4.41 -34.24 1.21
C ILE A 336 5.22 -34.91 2.34
N PRO A 337 6.48 -34.48 2.60
CA PRO A 337 7.27 -34.94 3.75
C PRO A 337 6.50 -34.81 5.08
N VAL A 338 6.54 -35.85 5.91
CA VAL A 338 5.88 -35.89 7.22
C VAL A 338 6.93 -35.92 8.33
N ALA A 339 6.83 -35.01 9.30
CA ALA A 339 7.71 -34.92 10.46
C ALA A 339 6.86 -34.88 11.75
N PRO A 340 6.99 -35.86 12.66
CA PRO A 340 6.24 -35.85 13.92
C PRO A 340 6.86 -34.88 14.92
N VAL A 341 6.01 -34.21 15.72
CA VAL A 341 6.46 -33.42 16.87
C VAL A 341 6.70 -34.34 18.06
N ARG A 342 7.85 -34.19 18.71
CA ARG A 342 8.18 -34.83 19.99
C ARG A 342 8.06 -33.80 21.09
N ILE A 343 6.98 -33.91 21.89
CA ILE A 343 6.84 -33.13 23.11
C ILE A 343 7.74 -33.71 24.20
N THR A 344 8.51 -32.85 24.84
CA THR A 344 9.53 -33.13 25.86
C THR A 344 9.34 -32.17 27.05
N ARG A 345 9.89 -32.50 28.23
CA ARG A 345 9.74 -31.64 29.43
C ARG A 345 10.77 -30.52 29.46
N THR A 346 12.04 -30.88 29.27
CA THR A 346 13.19 -29.96 29.21
C THR A 346 13.62 -29.83 27.75
N LEU A 347 13.92 -28.61 27.31
CA LEU A 347 14.27 -28.31 25.92
C LEU A 347 15.74 -28.66 25.63
N GLU A 348 16.05 -29.94 25.53
CA GLU A 348 17.37 -30.40 25.10
C GLU A 348 17.62 -30.06 23.63
N ARG A 349 18.86 -29.64 23.30
CA ARG A 349 19.30 -29.46 21.91
C ARG A 349 19.13 -30.79 21.14
N PRO A 350 18.45 -30.82 19.98
CA PRO A 350 18.41 -32.02 19.15
C PRO A 350 19.84 -32.44 18.79
N GLN A 351 20.27 -33.65 19.20
CA GLN A 351 21.67 -34.07 19.09
C GLN A 351 22.16 -33.96 17.63
N GLY A 352 23.24 -33.20 17.45
CA GLY A 352 23.66 -32.62 16.18
C GLY A 352 24.34 -33.58 15.19
N GLY A 353 23.72 -34.70 14.87
CA GLY A 353 24.19 -35.58 13.80
C GLY A 353 24.21 -34.86 12.45
N ARG A 354 25.29 -35.03 11.66
CA ARG A 354 25.41 -34.56 10.27
C ARG A 354 24.62 -35.47 9.31
N GLY A 355 23.33 -35.61 9.53
CA GLY A 355 22.40 -36.19 8.54
C GLY A 355 22.32 -35.33 7.27
N ASP A 356 21.80 -35.92 6.20
CA ASP A 356 21.62 -35.27 4.89
C ASP A 356 20.62 -34.09 4.99
N ARG A 357 20.72 -33.13 4.07
CA ARG A 357 19.71 -32.08 3.87
C ARG A 357 18.33 -32.65 3.47
N ASN A 358 18.27 -33.91 3.04
CA ASN A 358 17.01 -34.61 2.78
C ASN A 358 16.43 -35.33 4.00
N ASP A 359 17.21 -35.64 5.04
CA ASP A 359 16.75 -36.39 6.22
C ASP A 359 15.67 -35.61 6.96
N ILE A 360 14.48 -36.19 7.14
CA ILE A 360 13.38 -35.58 7.88
C ILE A 360 13.57 -35.92 9.37
N ARG A 361 13.75 -34.89 10.20
CA ARG A 361 13.94 -35.06 11.65
C ARG A 361 12.62 -34.83 12.39
N PRO A 362 12.37 -35.51 13.53
CA PRO A 362 11.28 -35.12 14.41
C PRO A 362 11.54 -33.72 14.96
N LEU A 363 10.52 -32.86 14.96
CA LEU A 363 10.61 -31.55 15.58
C LEU A 363 10.55 -31.73 17.11
N ILE A 364 11.36 -30.97 17.86
CA ILE A 364 11.28 -30.96 19.32
C ILE A 364 10.39 -29.81 19.76
N ALA A 365 9.46 -30.12 20.65
CA ALA A 365 8.65 -29.16 21.39
C ALA A 365 8.85 -29.40 22.90
N ALA A 366 8.92 -28.33 23.66
CA ALA A 366 8.98 -28.33 25.12
C ALA A 366 8.29 -27.07 25.66
N PRO A 367 7.62 -27.14 26.81
CA PRO A 367 7.01 -25.96 27.43
C PRO A 367 8.08 -25.11 28.14
N LEU A 368 8.06 -23.79 27.93
CA LEU A 368 8.90 -22.85 28.69
C LEU A 368 8.06 -22.17 29.79
N PRO A 369 8.62 -21.89 30.99
CA PRO A 369 7.88 -21.34 32.12
C PRO A 369 7.27 -19.97 31.82
N SER A 370 5.93 -19.92 31.82
CA SER A 370 5.12 -18.71 31.55
C SER A 370 5.27 -17.61 32.62
N ARG A 371 5.71 -17.95 33.82
CA ARG A 371 5.95 -16.98 34.89
C ARG A 371 7.19 -16.14 34.58
N ARG A 372 7.19 -14.90 35.07
CA ARG A 372 8.44 -14.18 35.27
C ARG A 372 9.11 -14.73 36.52
N SER A 373 10.11 -15.56 36.34
CA SER A 373 11.21 -15.75 37.29
C SER A 373 12.05 -14.45 37.31
N ASP A 374 11.46 -13.36 37.80
CA ASP A 374 12.01 -11.98 37.85
C ASP A 374 13.15 -11.85 38.90
N ARG A 375 14.08 -12.81 38.92
CA ARG A 375 15.09 -12.96 39.99
C ARG A 375 16.54 -12.95 39.53
N GLN A 376 16.81 -13.20 38.26
CA GLN A 376 18.06 -12.81 37.62
C GLN A 376 17.76 -12.36 36.19
N ARG A 377 18.22 -11.15 35.84
CA ARG A 377 18.16 -10.63 34.49
C ARG A 377 19.31 -11.29 33.72
N GLN A 378 19.10 -12.53 33.30
CA GLN A 378 20.06 -13.28 32.49
C GLN A 378 20.29 -12.47 31.21
N GLU A 379 21.49 -11.93 31.05
CA GLU A 379 21.87 -11.14 29.87
C GLU A 379 22.64 -12.07 28.92
N PRO A 380 22.50 -11.93 27.58
CA PRO A 380 23.26 -12.73 26.64
C PRO A 380 24.77 -12.56 26.90
N PRO A 381 25.58 -13.64 26.84
CA PRO A 381 26.98 -13.60 27.26
C PRO A 381 27.85 -12.64 26.42
N ARG A 382 27.35 -12.22 25.26
CA ARG A 382 27.87 -11.09 24.46
C ARG A 382 26.73 -10.34 23.78
N ILE A 383 26.43 -9.14 24.25
CA ILE A 383 25.60 -8.16 23.54
C ILE A 383 26.51 -7.37 22.59
N ALA A 384 26.22 -7.38 21.28
CA ALA A 384 27.03 -6.73 20.25
C ALA A 384 26.67 -5.24 20.07
N GLU A 385 25.39 -4.90 20.12
CA GLU A 385 24.88 -3.53 19.97
C GLU A 385 23.65 -3.30 20.86
N LYS A 386 23.41 -2.04 21.26
CA LYS A 386 22.19 -1.60 21.95
C LYS A 386 21.46 -0.56 21.09
N ILE A 387 20.29 -0.94 20.57
CA ILE A 387 19.50 -0.16 19.60
C ILE A 387 18.38 0.57 20.36
N THR A 388 18.61 1.83 20.75
CA THR A 388 17.64 2.67 21.48
C THR A 388 16.52 3.26 20.60
N ARG A 389 16.68 3.23 19.27
CA ARG A 389 15.66 3.72 18.31
C ARG A 389 15.54 2.79 17.10
N PRO A 390 15.01 1.55 17.28
CA PRO A 390 14.86 0.61 16.19
C PRO A 390 13.90 1.15 15.13
N THR A 391 14.45 1.57 14.00
CA THR A 391 13.65 1.95 12.83
C THR A 391 13.18 0.68 12.15
N MET A 392 11.91 0.34 12.38
CA MET A 392 11.22 -0.75 11.70
C MET A 392 11.12 -0.45 10.21
N VAL A 393 11.35 -1.45 9.34
CA VAL A 393 11.10 -1.26 7.90
C VAL A 393 9.61 -1.39 7.64
N ASP A 394 8.98 -0.33 7.14
CA ASP A 394 7.55 -0.35 6.80
C ASP A 394 7.32 -1.31 5.62
N ALA A 395 6.55 -2.39 5.85
CA ALA A 395 6.23 -3.36 4.81
C ALA A 395 5.54 -2.72 3.59
N TRP A 396 4.95 -1.53 3.76
CA TRP A 396 4.24 -0.79 2.73
C TRP A 396 5.05 0.36 2.11
N GLU A 397 6.35 0.46 2.41
CA GLU A 397 7.25 1.47 1.81
C GLU A 397 7.38 1.28 0.29
N ASP A 398 7.43 0.02 -0.16
CA ASP A 398 7.54 -0.38 -1.58
C ASP A 398 6.25 -0.11 -2.41
N ILE A 399 5.17 0.39 -1.79
CA ILE A 399 3.84 0.50 -2.40
C ILE A 399 3.47 1.97 -2.60
N PRO A 400 3.26 2.42 -3.87
CA PRO A 400 2.86 3.78 -4.19
C PRO A 400 1.64 4.25 -3.38
N ARG A 401 1.69 5.49 -2.87
CA ARG A 401 0.74 6.02 -1.87
C ARG A 401 -0.72 5.98 -2.35
N ASP A 402 -0.92 6.25 -3.64
CA ASP A 402 -2.17 6.13 -4.40
C ASP A 402 -2.82 4.74 -4.31
N ARG A 403 -2.02 3.67 -4.37
CA ARG A 403 -2.51 2.28 -4.26
C ARG A 403 -2.44 1.71 -2.85
N ARG A 404 -1.65 2.32 -1.96
CA ARG A 404 -1.49 1.89 -0.56
C ARG A 404 -2.82 1.90 0.20
N GLN A 405 -3.68 2.90 -0.01
CA GLN A 405 -4.98 2.98 0.68
C GLN A 405 -5.96 1.92 0.16
N ASN A 406 -6.21 1.89 -1.15
CA ASN A 406 -7.13 0.94 -1.78
C ASN A 406 -6.76 -0.53 -1.48
N LEU A 407 -5.47 -0.84 -1.37
CA LEU A 407 -4.99 -2.18 -1.01
C LEU A 407 -5.21 -2.49 0.49
N LYS A 408 -5.00 -1.52 1.41
CA LYS A 408 -5.36 -1.70 2.83
C LYS A 408 -6.85 -1.98 2.99
N GLU A 409 -7.69 -1.27 2.26
CA GLU A 409 -9.15 -1.46 2.27
C GLU A 409 -9.53 -2.82 1.69
N ALA A 410 -8.91 -3.25 0.59
CA ALA A 410 -9.13 -4.58 0.03
C ALA A 410 -8.72 -5.72 1.00
N ILE A 411 -7.60 -5.59 1.72
CA ILE A 411 -7.20 -6.53 2.77
C ILE A 411 -8.20 -6.48 3.94
N THR A 412 -8.59 -5.29 4.38
CA THR A 412 -9.53 -5.11 5.50
C THR A 412 -10.91 -5.69 5.18
N ARG A 413 -11.35 -5.60 3.92
CA ARG A 413 -12.56 -6.25 3.43
C ARG A 413 -12.41 -7.77 3.39
N GLN A 414 -11.33 -8.29 2.80
CA GLN A 414 -11.01 -9.73 2.78
C GLN A 414 -10.89 -10.35 4.20
N ALA A 415 -10.54 -9.55 5.21
CA ALA A 415 -10.49 -9.96 6.62
C ALA A 415 -11.85 -9.90 7.35
N ARG A 416 -12.86 -9.19 6.79
CA ARG A 416 -14.20 -9.04 7.37
C ARG A 416 -15.25 -9.94 6.68
N GLU A 417 -15.06 -10.25 5.40
CA GLU A 417 -15.97 -11.10 4.64
C GLU A 417 -15.86 -12.58 5.08
N PRO A 418 -16.97 -13.26 5.42
CA PRO A 418 -16.96 -14.71 5.55
C PRO A 418 -16.66 -15.30 4.17
N LYS A 419 -15.53 -16.00 4.04
CA LYS A 419 -14.96 -16.35 2.73
C LYS A 419 -15.89 -17.21 1.89
N PRO A 420 -15.90 -17.06 0.56
CA PRO A 420 -16.17 -18.19 -0.31
C PRO A 420 -15.12 -19.28 -0.04
N VAL A 421 -15.57 -20.52 0.10
CA VAL A 421 -14.69 -21.68 -0.10
C VAL A 421 -14.10 -21.55 -1.50
N ILE A 422 -12.81 -21.87 -1.70
CA ILE A 422 -12.24 -21.93 -3.06
C ILE A 422 -13.04 -23.00 -3.80
N ALA A 423 -13.89 -22.55 -4.74
CA ALA A 423 -14.89 -23.41 -5.35
C ALA A 423 -14.19 -24.59 -6.02
N GLU A 424 -14.56 -25.79 -5.57
CA GLU A 424 -14.05 -27.03 -6.14
C GLU A 424 -14.65 -27.14 -7.55
N GLN A 425 -13.87 -26.74 -8.56
CA GLN A 425 -14.13 -27.18 -9.93
C GLN A 425 -14.05 -28.71 -9.91
N PRO A 426 -15.14 -29.43 -10.24
CA PRO A 426 -15.13 -30.89 -10.18
C PRO A 426 -14.04 -31.43 -11.10
N PRO A 427 -13.41 -32.57 -10.77
CA PRO A 427 -12.37 -33.14 -11.60
C PRO A 427 -12.94 -33.41 -12.99
N THR A 428 -12.38 -32.73 -14.00
CA THR A 428 -12.68 -33.02 -15.41
C THR A 428 -12.16 -34.41 -15.71
N THR A 429 -13.04 -35.40 -15.61
CA THR A 429 -12.78 -36.78 -16.00
C THR A 429 -12.25 -36.79 -17.44
N PRO A 430 -11.06 -37.35 -17.69
CA PRO A 430 -10.60 -37.59 -19.05
C PRO A 430 -11.59 -38.54 -19.72
N ASP A 431 -12.31 -38.05 -20.73
CA ASP A 431 -13.30 -38.85 -21.43
C ASP A 431 -12.61 -40.08 -22.04
N ARG A 432 -13.17 -41.26 -21.78
CA ARG A 432 -12.54 -42.55 -22.06
C ARG A 432 -13.41 -43.29 -23.06
N PRO A 433 -13.07 -43.25 -24.37
CA PRO A 433 -13.84 -43.92 -25.41
C PRO A 433 -14.03 -45.39 -25.05
N ARG A 434 -15.25 -45.89 -25.24
CA ARG A 434 -15.62 -47.29 -24.97
C ARG A 434 -16.00 -47.97 -26.29
N ASP A 435 -15.47 -49.16 -26.48
CA ASP A 435 -15.32 -49.80 -27.79
C ASP A 435 -16.65 -50.26 -28.43
N ARG A 436 -16.64 -50.38 -29.77
CA ARG A 436 -17.19 -51.58 -30.44
C ARG A 436 -16.39 -51.96 -31.71
N PRO A 437 -16.41 -53.24 -32.14
CA PRO A 437 -15.30 -53.81 -32.92
C PRO A 437 -15.69 -54.54 -34.22
N THR A 438 -14.73 -54.64 -35.14
CA THR A 438 -14.45 -55.82 -36.00
C THR A 438 -13.07 -55.68 -36.65
N GLY A 439 -12.43 -56.81 -37.00
CA GLY A 439 -11.25 -56.88 -37.89
C GLY A 439 -11.48 -57.96 -38.96
N PRO A 440 -10.44 -58.59 -39.54
CA PRO A 440 -8.99 -58.30 -39.51
C PRO A 440 -8.40 -58.03 -40.93
N ASP A 441 -7.13 -57.57 -41.05
CA ASP A 441 -6.08 -58.26 -41.82
C ASP A 441 -4.73 -57.53 -41.99
N ASN A 442 -3.67 -58.35 -42.16
CA ASN A 442 -2.41 -58.12 -42.89
C ASN A 442 -1.41 -56.99 -42.51
N THR A 443 -0.20 -57.08 -43.11
CA THR A 443 1.08 -56.53 -42.62
C THR A 443 1.73 -55.51 -43.63
N PRO A 444 2.99 -55.01 -43.48
CA PRO A 444 3.46 -53.67 -43.97
C PRO A 444 3.94 -53.72 -45.46
N PRO A 445 4.41 -52.65 -46.18
CA PRO A 445 5.37 -51.62 -45.66
C PRO A 445 5.56 -50.22 -46.34
N GLN A 446 6.45 -49.40 -45.73
CA GLN A 446 7.48 -48.50 -46.34
C GLN A 446 7.13 -47.23 -47.18
N VAL A 447 8.07 -46.24 -47.09
CA VAL A 447 8.42 -45.14 -48.04
C VAL A 447 7.55 -43.84 -48.13
N ARG A 448 8.24 -42.72 -48.47
CA ARG A 448 7.77 -41.31 -48.62
C ARG A 448 7.41 -40.98 -50.10
N PRO A 449 6.57 -39.96 -50.42
CA PRO A 449 7.04 -38.57 -50.71
C PRO A 449 6.02 -37.43 -50.35
N SER A 450 6.38 -36.25 -49.82
CA SER A 450 6.87 -34.97 -50.43
C SER A 450 5.82 -33.94 -50.96
N ILE A 451 5.83 -32.71 -50.39
CA ILE A 451 5.79 -31.35 -51.05
C ILE A 451 4.51 -30.97 -51.86
N PRO A 452 3.88 -29.75 -51.71
CA PRO A 452 4.53 -28.42 -51.91
C PRO A 452 4.05 -27.18 -51.08
N LEU A 453 4.76 -26.05 -51.27
CA LEU A 453 4.34 -24.66 -51.02
C LEU A 453 4.39 -23.84 -52.33
N PRO A 454 3.69 -22.69 -52.41
CA PRO A 454 4.10 -21.49 -53.16
C PRO A 454 4.42 -20.32 -52.20
N GLY A 455 5.24 -19.32 -52.52
CA GLY A 455 6.10 -19.03 -53.69
C GLY A 455 7.08 -17.89 -53.34
N GLY A 456 8.14 -17.66 -54.13
CA GLY A 456 9.28 -16.78 -53.77
C GLY A 456 9.67 -15.72 -54.81
N ILE A 457 11.00 -15.59 -55.06
CA ILE A 457 11.73 -14.49 -55.78
C ILE A 457 12.18 -13.38 -54.77
N SER A 458 13.46 -12.97 -54.64
CA SER A 458 14.70 -13.40 -55.34
C SER A 458 15.99 -13.26 -54.48
N THR A 459 17.14 -13.46 -55.12
CA THR A 459 18.55 -13.50 -54.64
C THR A 459 19.47 -12.61 -55.53
N PRO A 460 20.84 -12.60 -55.53
CA PRO A 460 21.84 -13.44 -54.81
C PRO A 460 23.10 -12.74 -54.20
N GLY A 461 23.92 -13.50 -53.44
CA GLY A 461 25.32 -13.18 -53.10
C GLY A 461 25.90 -13.92 -51.87
N ALA A 462 26.91 -14.80 -52.05
CA ALA A 462 27.56 -15.65 -51.02
C ALA A 462 28.89 -16.26 -51.58
N PRO A 463 29.68 -17.11 -50.88
CA PRO A 463 29.74 -17.56 -49.46
C PRO A 463 31.04 -17.02 -48.77
N MET A 464 31.77 -17.54 -47.76
CA MET A 464 31.95 -18.78 -46.93
C MET A 464 32.21 -18.34 -45.46
N ALA A 465 32.09 -19.09 -44.34
CA ALA A 465 32.22 -20.51 -43.94
C ALA A 465 33.62 -20.93 -43.39
N GLY A 466 33.71 -21.33 -42.10
CA GLY A 466 34.92 -21.86 -41.43
C GLY A 466 34.97 -21.65 -39.89
N PRO A 467 35.23 -22.68 -39.04
CA PRO A 467 35.22 -22.56 -37.56
C PRO A 467 36.50 -23.07 -36.84
N GLY A 468 36.63 -22.87 -35.51
CA GLY A 468 37.36 -23.84 -34.65
C GLY A 468 38.34 -23.32 -33.57
N ARG A 469 37.87 -23.39 -32.33
CA ARG A 469 38.53 -23.52 -30.99
C ARG A 469 40.03 -23.89 -30.79
N ASP A 470 40.51 -23.41 -29.62
CA ASP A 470 41.39 -24.06 -28.60
C ASP A 470 42.93 -24.20 -28.76
N ARG A 471 43.63 -23.43 -27.88
CA ARG A 471 44.72 -23.79 -26.93
C ARG A 471 46.23 -23.82 -27.28
N ASP A 472 46.97 -23.67 -26.16
CA ASP A 472 48.38 -23.96 -25.84
C ASP A 472 49.48 -23.14 -26.57
N GLN A 473 50.33 -22.33 -25.91
CA GLN A 473 51.28 -22.47 -24.78
C GLN A 473 52.73 -22.69 -25.28
N ASP A 474 53.63 -21.71 -25.05
CA ASP A 474 54.96 -21.91 -24.42
C ASP A 474 55.85 -20.64 -24.43
N ARG A 475 56.12 -20.07 -23.23
CA ARG A 475 57.47 -19.84 -22.64
C ARG A 475 57.50 -18.80 -21.51
N GLU A 476 58.03 -19.24 -20.36
CA GLU A 476 58.62 -18.45 -19.27
C GLU A 476 60.13 -18.16 -19.57
N PRO A 477 60.92 -17.47 -18.70
CA PRO A 477 60.61 -16.87 -17.39
C PRO A 477 61.06 -15.40 -17.20
N GLY A 478 60.66 -14.76 -16.09
CA GLY A 478 61.30 -13.52 -15.60
C GLY A 478 60.54 -12.78 -14.49
N ARG A 479 61.04 -12.81 -13.24
CA ARG A 479 60.46 -12.06 -12.11
C ARG A 479 61.23 -10.76 -11.81
N THR A 480 60.53 -9.63 -11.67
CA THR A 480 60.60 -8.75 -10.48
C THR A 480 59.47 -7.70 -10.49
N ARG A 481 59.10 -7.20 -9.30
CA ARG A 481 58.13 -6.12 -8.99
C ARG A 481 58.91 -4.87 -8.49
N PRO A 482 58.32 -3.66 -8.26
CA PRO A 482 57.01 -3.38 -7.66
C PRO A 482 56.15 -2.29 -8.35
N ASP A 483 55.00 -1.98 -7.73
CA ASP A 483 53.88 -1.19 -8.25
C ASP A 483 54.04 0.35 -8.06
N GLY A 484 53.32 1.17 -8.87
CA GLY A 484 53.34 2.64 -8.74
C GLY A 484 52.29 3.43 -9.56
N ARG A 485 51.29 3.99 -8.86
CA ARG A 485 50.48 5.20 -9.18
C ARG A 485 50.66 6.17 -7.99
N PRO A 486 50.31 7.49 -7.99
CA PRO A 486 49.32 8.17 -8.85
C PRO A 486 49.67 9.66 -9.25
N SER A 487 48.65 10.40 -9.73
CA SER A 487 48.37 11.86 -9.59
C SER A 487 49.42 12.97 -9.82
N PHE A 488 48.98 14.09 -10.43
CA PHE A 488 49.68 15.40 -10.46
C PHE A 488 48.70 16.60 -10.24
N PRO A 489 49.17 17.79 -9.80
CA PRO A 489 48.31 18.85 -9.24
C PRO A 489 48.44 20.27 -9.87
N GLN A 490 47.69 21.22 -9.32
CA GLN A 490 47.89 22.69 -9.33
C GLN A 490 49.12 23.10 -8.45
N PRO A 491 49.49 24.40 -8.26
CA PRO A 491 49.05 25.68 -8.87
C PRO A 491 50.23 26.55 -9.35
N GLY A 492 50.05 27.88 -9.53
CA GLY A 492 51.17 28.84 -9.60
C GLY A 492 50.76 30.30 -9.89
N GLY A 493 51.53 31.27 -9.40
CA GLY A 493 51.35 32.69 -9.76
C GLY A 493 52.41 33.65 -9.16
N MET A 494 53.04 34.45 -10.04
CA MET A 494 53.91 35.62 -9.76
C MET A 494 55.20 35.39 -8.93
N PRO A 495 56.18 36.33 -8.93
CA PRO A 495 56.40 37.54 -9.77
C PRO A 495 57.75 37.42 -10.57
N PRO A 496 58.51 38.49 -10.91
CA PRO A 496 58.23 39.35 -12.07
C PRO A 496 59.42 39.68 -13.01
N ASP A 497 59.07 40.42 -14.07
CA ASP A 497 59.82 41.56 -14.65
C ASP A 497 60.67 41.37 -15.95
N ARG A 498 60.74 42.50 -16.68
CA ARG A 498 61.40 42.87 -17.95
C ARG A 498 60.86 42.36 -19.28
N MET A 499 60.84 43.31 -20.22
CA MET A 499 60.24 43.24 -21.55
C MET A 499 61.07 42.45 -22.58
N THR A 500 60.39 41.92 -23.59
CA THR A 500 60.97 41.34 -24.81
C THR A 500 61.35 42.43 -25.83
N GLY A 501 62.22 42.09 -26.80
CA GLY A 501 62.71 43.06 -27.79
C GLY A 501 63.68 42.54 -28.86
N THR A 502 63.50 41.31 -29.36
CA THR A 502 64.24 40.77 -30.53
C THR A 502 63.66 41.37 -31.83
N ASP A 503 64.42 42.09 -32.66
CA ASP A 503 65.47 41.61 -33.58
C ASP A 503 64.91 40.95 -34.87
N ARG A 504 64.87 41.69 -36.00
CA ARG A 504 65.54 41.34 -37.28
C ARG A 504 65.15 42.21 -38.49
N ASP A 505 66.16 42.56 -39.28
CA ASP A 505 66.03 43.00 -40.68
C ASP A 505 65.99 41.81 -41.67
N ASN A 506 65.42 42.01 -42.88
CA ASN A 506 66.20 42.31 -44.11
C ASN A 506 65.50 41.86 -45.44
N ARG A 507 65.86 42.54 -46.55
CA ARG A 507 65.65 42.24 -47.99
C ARG A 507 64.28 42.57 -48.61
N PRO A 508 64.26 43.09 -49.86
CA PRO A 508 64.47 42.27 -51.07
C PRO A 508 65.54 42.81 -52.07
N GLY A 509 65.88 42.01 -53.10
CA GLY A 509 66.40 42.53 -54.39
C GLY A 509 67.86 42.21 -54.80
N GLY A 510 68.06 42.17 -56.12
CA GLY A 510 69.32 42.11 -56.90
C GLY A 510 69.00 42.29 -58.40
N PRO A 511 69.96 42.34 -59.36
CA PRO A 511 71.39 41.96 -59.27
C PRO A 511 72.45 42.96 -59.87
N ARG A 512 73.73 42.70 -59.51
CA ARG A 512 75.08 42.84 -60.19
C ARG A 512 75.24 43.53 -61.59
N PRO A 513 76.48 43.92 -62.05
CA PRO A 513 77.86 43.82 -61.46
C PRO A 513 78.82 45.05 -61.57
N GLY A 514 80.02 44.98 -60.93
CA GLY A 514 81.23 45.85 -61.14
C GLY A 514 81.89 46.31 -59.80
N THR A 515 83.17 46.18 -59.39
CA THR A 515 84.55 46.10 -59.98
C THR A 515 85.33 47.43 -59.86
N VAL A 516 86.52 47.59 -59.22
CA VAL A 516 87.31 46.77 -58.24
C VAL A 516 88.52 47.58 -57.65
N VAL A 517 88.95 47.34 -56.38
CA VAL A 517 90.27 47.71 -55.71
C VAL A 517 90.71 49.21 -55.65
N GLY A 518 91.44 49.76 -54.65
CA GLY A 518 91.84 49.34 -53.28
C GLY A 518 93.21 49.90 -52.79
N SER A 519 93.35 50.23 -51.48
CA SER A 519 94.62 50.47 -50.69
C SER A 519 95.49 51.73 -50.98
N ALA A 520 96.35 52.28 -50.09
CA ALA A 520 96.49 52.27 -48.61
C ALA A 520 97.49 53.35 -48.06
N ASP A 521 97.42 53.61 -46.74
CA ASP A 521 98.44 54.09 -45.74
C ASP A 521 99.43 55.30 -45.93
N LYS A 522 99.19 56.36 -45.11
CA LYS A 522 99.99 56.82 -43.91
C LYS A 522 101.34 57.60 -44.01
N ALA A 523 101.49 58.52 -43.02
CA ALA A 523 102.72 59.18 -42.46
C ALA A 523 103.47 60.27 -43.30
N GLU A 524 104.27 61.21 -42.72
CA GLU A 524 104.23 61.92 -41.41
C GLU A 524 105.21 63.14 -41.37
N SER A 525 104.74 64.30 -40.90
CA SER A 525 105.44 65.44 -40.21
C SER A 525 106.74 66.13 -40.76
N THR A 526 107.05 67.29 -40.15
CA THR A 526 108.32 68.07 -40.16
C THR A 526 108.81 68.76 -41.46
N ARG A 527 108.21 69.92 -41.80
CA ARG A 527 108.87 71.00 -42.58
C ARG A 527 108.48 72.44 -42.21
N ARG A 528 107.85 72.64 -41.03
CA ARG A 528 107.13 73.88 -40.64
C ARG A 528 108.00 75.13 -40.47
N ASP A 529 109.26 74.99 -40.08
CA ASP A 529 110.08 76.13 -39.60
C ASP A 529 110.57 77.09 -40.72
N ALA A 530 110.20 76.83 -41.98
CA ALA A 530 110.49 77.69 -43.12
C ALA A 530 109.37 78.72 -43.42
N GLU A 531 108.14 78.49 -42.95
CA GLU A 531 106.94 79.20 -43.42
C GLU A 531 106.71 80.54 -42.69
N ASP A 532 106.98 80.59 -41.38
CA ASP A 532 106.72 81.74 -40.49
C ASP A 532 107.35 83.08 -40.93
N ARG A 533 108.48 83.06 -41.66
CA ARG A 533 109.17 84.29 -42.06
C ARG A 533 108.55 84.98 -43.28
N LEU A 534 107.87 84.23 -44.16
CA LEU A 534 107.09 84.84 -45.26
C LEU A 534 105.72 85.34 -44.78
N GLN A 535 105.18 84.76 -43.71
CA GLN A 535 103.84 85.06 -43.20
C GLN A 535 103.69 86.54 -42.80
N LYS A 536 104.61 87.06 -41.98
CA LYS A 536 104.52 88.44 -41.45
C LYS A 536 104.52 89.55 -42.50
N GLN A 537 105.16 89.37 -43.65
CA GLN A 537 105.11 90.36 -44.74
C GLN A 537 103.81 90.31 -45.55
N ARG A 538 103.05 89.22 -45.48
CA ARG A 538 101.73 89.11 -46.13
C ARG A 538 100.61 89.70 -45.28
N GLU A 539 100.73 89.63 -43.96
CA GLU A 539 99.71 90.09 -43.00
C GLU A 539 99.44 91.60 -43.05
N GLU A 540 100.47 92.46 -43.18
CA GLU A 540 100.27 93.91 -43.31
C GLU A 540 99.56 94.32 -44.61
N ILE A 541 99.80 93.58 -45.71
CA ILE A 541 99.16 93.84 -47.01
C ILE A 541 97.71 93.34 -46.99
N ALA A 542 97.46 92.16 -46.40
CA ALA A 542 96.13 91.60 -46.25
C ALA A 542 95.20 92.53 -45.44
N LYS A 543 95.68 93.08 -44.32
CA LYS A 543 94.86 93.92 -43.43
C LYS A 543 94.27 95.15 -44.13
N LYS A 544 95.05 95.82 -45.00
CA LYS A 544 94.57 96.99 -45.75
C LYS A 544 93.55 96.63 -46.85
N ALA A 545 93.52 95.39 -47.33
CA ALA A 545 92.50 94.92 -48.26
C ALA A 545 91.19 94.52 -47.54
N GLU A 546 91.28 94.00 -46.31
CA GLU A 546 90.12 93.58 -45.51
C GLU A 546 89.27 94.77 -45.06
N GLU A 547 89.91 95.85 -44.57
CA GLU A 547 89.23 97.08 -44.12
C GLU A 547 88.41 97.78 -45.24
N ALA A 548 88.84 97.62 -46.51
CA ALA A 548 88.07 98.08 -47.67
C ALA A 548 86.84 97.19 -47.91
N LYS A 549 87.01 95.87 -47.88
CA LYS A 549 85.96 94.90 -48.19
C LYS A 549 84.82 94.91 -47.16
N THR A 550 85.12 95.13 -45.88
CA THR A 550 84.08 95.25 -44.83
C THR A 550 83.14 96.45 -45.00
N ARG A 551 83.50 97.47 -45.78
CA ARG A 551 82.64 98.65 -46.00
C ARG A 551 81.51 98.39 -47.00
N GLU A 552 81.77 97.65 -48.07
CA GLU A 552 80.74 97.30 -49.06
C GLU A 552 79.73 96.29 -48.49
N ASP A 553 80.22 95.29 -47.75
CA ASP A 553 79.41 94.25 -47.10
C ASP A 553 78.37 94.87 -46.13
N MET A 554 78.78 95.90 -45.38
CA MET A 554 77.91 96.65 -44.47
C MET A 554 76.84 97.50 -45.19
N THR A 555 77.08 97.93 -46.43
CA THR A 555 76.05 98.65 -47.23
C THR A 555 75.01 97.70 -47.80
N GLN A 556 75.42 96.58 -48.42
CA GLN A 556 74.50 95.60 -49.01
C GLN A 556 73.56 94.99 -47.95
N LYS A 557 74.12 94.66 -46.78
CA LYS A 557 73.37 94.08 -45.64
C LYS A 557 72.29 95.01 -45.08
N ARG A 558 72.41 96.33 -45.28
CA ARG A 558 71.41 97.32 -44.86
C ARG A 558 70.20 97.36 -45.81
N GLU A 559 70.41 97.13 -47.11
CA GLU A 559 69.32 97.08 -48.09
C GLU A 559 68.52 95.76 -47.99
N GLU A 560 69.20 94.63 -47.73
CA GLU A 560 68.52 93.33 -47.54
C GLU A 560 67.57 93.35 -46.31
N LEU A 561 68.01 93.96 -45.20
CA LEU A 561 67.18 94.12 -44.00
C LEU A 561 65.90 94.92 -44.29
N SER A 562 66.01 96.03 -45.02
CA SER A 562 64.83 96.87 -45.35
C SER A 562 63.80 96.11 -46.19
N ARG A 563 64.24 95.28 -47.15
CA ARG A 563 63.32 94.39 -47.90
C ARG A 563 62.59 93.41 -46.98
N ARG A 564 63.32 92.70 -46.11
CA ARG A 564 62.73 91.70 -45.20
C ARG A 564 61.69 92.29 -44.25
N GLU A 565 61.87 93.52 -43.78
CA GLU A 565 60.86 94.21 -42.95
C GLU A 565 59.56 94.47 -43.71
N THR A 566 59.63 94.88 -44.99
CA THR A 566 58.42 95.11 -45.82
C THR A 566 57.65 93.84 -46.16
N GLU A 567 58.32 92.70 -46.31
CA GLU A 567 57.68 91.40 -46.53
C GLU A 567 57.08 90.84 -45.23
N ALA A 568 57.79 90.99 -44.11
CA ALA A 568 57.30 90.60 -42.79
C ALA A 568 56.04 91.39 -42.35
N ALA A 569 55.90 92.65 -42.79
CA ALA A 569 54.69 93.44 -42.56
C ALA A 569 53.47 92.81 -43.26
N LYS A 570 53.56 92.53 -44.56
CA LYS A 570 52.46 91.94 -45.35
C LYS A 570 52.05 90.55 -44.84
N GLY A 571 53.01 89.74 -44.39
CA GLY A 571 52.72 88.42 -43.81
C GLY A 571 51.88 88.47 -42.53
N ARG A 572 52.02 89.52 -41.71
CA ARG A 572 51.25 89.68 -40.46
C ARG A 572 49.80 90.09 -40.70
N GLU A 573 49.55 90.90 -41.72
CA GLU A 573 48.21 91.37 -42.09
C GLU A 573 47.34 90.19 -42.58
N ALA A 574 47.85 89.39 -43.52
CA ALA A 574 47.17 88.19 -44.02
C ALA A 574 46.90 87.14 -42.92
N ALA A 575 47.81 86.99 -41.95
CA ALA A 575 47.63 86.05 -40.84
C ALA A 575 46.49 86.47 -39.88
N ALA A 576 46.30 87.77 -39.65
CA ALA A 576 45.24 88.29 -38.78
C ALA A 576 43.84 88.08 -39.38
N GLU A 577 43.69 88.21 -40.70
CA GLU A 577 42.43 87.96 -41.39
C GLU A 577 42.05 86.46 -41.38
N ALA A 578 43.03 85.58 -41.58
CA ALA A 578 42.82 84.13 -41.52
C ALA A 578 42.32 83.66 -40.15
N MET A 579 42.86 84.19 -39.04
CA MET A 579 42.40 83.82 -37.69
C MET A 579 40.93 84.18 -37.43
N LYS A 580 40.49 85.39 -37.80
CA LYS A 580 39.08 85.81 -37.67
C LYS A 580 38.11 84.88 -38.40
N LYS A 581 38.49 84.42 -39.60
CA LYS A 581 37.66 83.51 -40.40
C LYS A 581 37.62 82.10 -39.81
N GLY A 582 38.72 81.66 -39.19
CA GLY A 582 38.79 80.39 -38.45
C GLY A 582 37.98 80.35 -37.16
N GLU A 583 38.02 81.42 -36.35
CA GLU A 583 37.22 81.50 -35.11
C GLU A 583 35.71 81.46 -35.36
N MET A 584 35.24 82.16 -36.40
CA MET A 584 33.81 82.21 -36.74
C MET A 584 33.28 80.81 -37.10
N GLY A 585 33.93 80.13 -38.05
CA GLY A 585 33.54 78.76 -38.44
C GLY A 585 33.77 77.70 -37.35
N ARG A 586 34.61 77.98 -36.35
CA ARG A 586 34.72 77.14 -35.14
C ARG A 586 33.50 77.30 -34.24
N ARG A 587 33.08 78.53 -33.95
CA ARG A 587 31.92 78.81 -33.07
C ARG A 587 30.61 78.29 -33.67
N GLU A 588 30.44 78.36 -34.99
CA GLU A 588 29.29 77.76 -35.67
C GLU A 588 29.24 76.23 -35.47
N ARG A 589 30.39 75.54 -35.59
CA ARG A 589 30.48 74.08 -35.39
C ARG A 589 30.29 73.65 -33.93
N GLU A 590 30.80 74.43 -32.99
CA GLU A 590 30.58 74.21 -31.56
C GLU A 590 29.10 74.44 -31.18
N ALA A 591 28.44 75.43 -31.79
CA ALA A 591 27.00 75.67 -31.62
C ALA A 591 26.12 74.56 -32.24
N THR A 592 26.44 74.05 -33.44
CA THR A 592 25.67 72.95 -34.04
C THR A 592 25.83 71.64 -33.28
N MET A 593 27.05 71.28 -32.84
CA MET A 593 27.25 70.09 -32.00
C MET A 593 26.52 70.20 -30.64
N ALA A 594 26.47 71.40 -30.04
CA ALA A 594 25.71 71.63 -28.81
C ALA A 594 24.20 71.42 -29.03
N ALA A 595 23.66 71.88 -30.17
CA ALA A 595 22.25 71.66 -30.53
C ALA A 595 21.95 70.18 -30.78
N GLU A 596 22.78 69.46 -31.53
CA GLU A 596 22.63 68.01 -31.75
C GLU A 596 22.70 67.20 -30.45
N GLN A 597 23.62 67.55 -29.54
CA GLN A 597 23.70 66.91 -28.22
C GLN A 597 22.45 67.18 -27.37
N GLN A 598 21.90 68.40 -27.43
CA GLN A 598 20.68 68.75 -26.69
C GLN A 598 19.44 68.03 -27.26
N GLU A 599 19.36 67.85 -28.58
CA GLU A 599 18.30 67.05 -29.22
C GLU A 599 18.45 65.55 -28.93
N ALA A 600 19.68 65.02 -28.95
CA ALA A 600 19.96 63.63 -28.59
C ALA A 600 19.61 63.33 -27.12
N ALA A 601 19.94 64.24 -26.19
CA ALA A 601 19.55 64.14 -24.78
C ALA A 601 18.03 64.17 -24.60
N ARG A 602 17.31 65.02 -25.35
CA ARG A 602 15.84 65.06 -25.35
C ARG A 602 15.24 63.75 -25.84
N LYS A 603 15.76 63.20 -26.95
CA LYS A 603 15.33 61.89 -27.51
C LYS A 603 15.61 60.73 -26.55
N GLN A 604 16.72 60.76 -25.82
CA GLN A 604 17.01 59.77 -24.77
C GLN A 604 16.05 59.88 -23.58
N ALA A 605 15.74 61.10 -23.10
CA ALA A 605 14.77 61.29 -22.01
C ALA A 605 13.35 60.83 -22.40
N GLU A 606 12.94 61.11 -23.63
CA GLU A 606 11.66 60.66 -24.19
C GLU A 606 11.60 59.13 -24.34
N ALA A 607 12.70 58.51 -24.78
CA ALA A 607 12.82 57.05 -24.83
C ALA A 607 12.80 56.39 -23.44
N MET A 608 13.43 57.00 -22.42
CA MET A 608 13.37 56.51 -21.03
C MET A 608 11.94 56.60 -20.48
N LYS A 609 11.23 57.72 -20.70
CA LYS A 609 9.82 57.87 -20.29
C LYS A 609 8.93 56.83 -20.95
N ALA A 610 9.08 56.62 -22.26
CA ALA A 610 8.35 55.60 -23.02
C ALA A 610 8.70 54.15 -22.60
N ASN A 611 9.84 53.92 -21.94
CA ASN A 611 10.18 52.62 -21.37
C ASN A 611 9.57 52.44 -19.97
N GLN A 612 9.61 53.47 -19.12
CA GLN A 612 8.94 53.48 -17.82
C GLN A 612 7.42 53.28 -17.94
N GLU A 613 6.79 53.89 -18.95
CA GLU A 613 5.36 53.70 -19.24
C GLU A 613 5.04 52.26 -19.69
N LYS A 614 5.95 51.58 -20.39
CA LYS A 614 5.81 50.16 -20.76
C LYS A 614 6.01 49.23 -19.56
N GLU A 615 6.95 49.54 -18.68
CA GLU A 615 7.19 48.79 -17.43
C GLU A 615 6.00 48.92 -16.48
N ALA A 616 5.43 50.13 -16.33
CA ALA A 616 4.20 50.34 -15.57
C ALA A 616 3.00 49.56 -16.15
N ALA A 617 2.77 49.64 -17.46
CA ALA A 617 1.71 48.89 -18.12
C ALA A 617 1.92 47.36 -18.06
N MET A 618 3.17 46.88 -18.01
CA MET A 618 3.47 45.47 -17.80
C MET A 618 3.19 45.05 -16.35
N ALA A 619 3.54 45.87 -15.36
CA ALA A 619 3.25 45.62 -13.95
C ALA A 619 1.74 45.57 -13.67
N GLU A 620 0.97 46.54 -14.18
CA GLU A 620 -0.49 46.55 -14.08
C GLU A 620 -1.11 45.29 -14.71
N LYS A 621 -0.62 44.87 -15.89
CA LYS A 621 -1.07 43.65 -16.56
C LYS A 621 -0.71 42.38 -15.80
N GLN A 622 0.44 42.34 -15.11
CA GLN A 622 0.81 41.23 -14.21
C GLN A 622 -0.07 41.19 -12.96
N GLU A 623 -0.41 42.35 -12.37
CA GLU A 623 -1.31 42.42 -11.23
C GLU A 623 -2.75 42.00 -11.61
N ALA A 624 -3.25 42.42 -12.77
CA ALA A 624 -4.52 41.99 -13.32
C ALA A 624 -4.56 40.47 -13.56
N ALA A 625 -3.49 39.89 -14.14
CA ALA A 625 -3.37 38.45 -14.34
C ALA A 625 -3.32 37.69 -13.00
N ARG A 626 -2.62 38.22 -11.99
CA ARG A 626 -2.60 37.64 -10.64
C ARG A 626 -4.00 37.65 -10.00
N LYS A 627 -4.74 38.77 -10.08
CA LYS A 627 -6.12 38.88 -9.59
C LYS A 627 -7.07 37.92 -10.31
N GLN A 628 -6.90 37.70 -11.61
CA GLN A 628 -7.66 36.67 -12.35
C GLN A 628 -7.32 35.25 -11.91
N ALA A 629 -6.04 34.92 -11.71
CA ALA A 629 -5.64 33.60 -11.21
C ALA A 629 -6.15 33.32 -9.78
N GLU A 630 -6.15 34.34 -8.91
CA GLU A 630 -6.68 34.26 -7.55
C GLU A 630 -8.21 34.09 -7.54
N ALA A 631 -8.92 34.79 -8.44
CA ALA A 631 -10.35 34.61 -8.65
C ALA A 631 -10.70 33.22 -9.21
N MET A 632 -9.91 32.69 -10.15
CA MET A 632 -10.08 31.31 -10.66
C MET A 632 -9.87 30.26 -9.57
N LYS A 633 -8.83 30.42 -8.74
CA LYS A 633 -8.57 29.53 -7.59
C LYS A 633 -9.72 29.56 -6.59
N ALA A 634 -10.23 30.76 -6.26
CA ALA A 634 -11.38 30.91 -5.38
C ALA A 634 -12.70 30.35 -5.97
N ASN A 635 -12.81 30.21 -7.30
CA ASN A 635 -13.95 29.54 -7.93
C ASN A 635 -13.79 28.01 -7.90
N GLN A 636 -12.60 27.50 -8.18
CA GLN A 636 -12.26 26.07 -8.06
C GLN A 636 -12.44 25.55 -6.63
N GLU A 637 -12.08 26.35 -5.62
CA GLU A 637 -12.30 26.02 -4.20
C GLU A 637 -13.80 25.96 -3.83
N LYS A 638 -14.65 26.79 -4.46
CA LYS A 638 -16.11 26.71 -4.31
C LYS A 638 -16.72 25.51 -5.02
N GLU A 639 -16.26 25.21 -6.23
CA GLU A 639 -16.69 24.02 -6.98
C GLU A 639 -16.31 22.73 -6.25
N ALA A 640 -15.10 22.67 -5.69
CA ALA A 640 -14.65 21.55 -4.84
C ALA A 640 -15.50 21.40 -3.57
N ALA A 641 -15.75 22.50 -2.84
CA ALA A 641 -16.61 22.47 -1.65
C ALA A 641 -18.06 22.08 -1.97
N MET A 642 -18.60 22.48 -3.13
CA MET A 642 -19.93 22.07 -3.57
C MET A 642 -19.97 20.58 -3.99
N ALA A 643 -18.90 20.06 -4.59
CA ALA A 643 -18.75 18.64 -4.89
C ALA A 643 -18.67 17.80 -3.59
N GLU A 644 -17.88 18.24 -2.61
CA GLU A 644 -17.76 17.61 -1.29
C GLU A 644 -19.12 17.59 -0.55
N GLN A 645 -19.90 18.68 -0.62
CA GLN A 645 -21.27 18.70 -0.11
C GLN A 645 -22.22 17.74 -0.84
N GLN A 646 -22.09 17.60 -2.16
CA GLN A 646 -22.88 16.62 -2.92
C GLN A 646 -22.49 15.17 -2.61
N GLU A 647 -21.21 14.89 -2.37
CA GLU A 647 -20.73 13.58 -1.96
C GLU A 647 -21.20 13.24 -0.53
N ALA A 648 -21.09 14.20 0.40
CA ALA A 648 -21.63 14.04 1.76
C ALA A 648 -23.15 13.82 1.77
N ALA A 649 -23.90 14.53 0.92
CA ALA A 649 -25.36 14.34 0.78
C ALA A 649 -25.70 12.94 0.20
N ARG A 650 -24.90 12.43 -0.75
CA ARG A 650 -25.05 11.07 -1.28
C ARG A 650 -24.74 10.01 -0.22
N ALA A 651 -23.66 10.18 0.53
CA ALA A 651 -23.30 9.29 1.64
C ALA A 651 -24.37 9.27 2.75
N GLN A 652 -25.02 10.41 3.03
CA GLN A 652 -26.16 10.47 3.96
C GLN A 652 -27.40 9.74 3.40
N ALA A 653 -27.71 9.90 2.12
CA ALA A 653 -28.82 9.19 1.48
C ALA A 653 -28.58 7.66 1.42
N GLU A 654 -27.34 7.24 1.14
CA GLU A 654 -26.95 5.83 1.13
C GLU A 654 -26.96 5.22 2.55
N ALA A 655 -26.49 5.97 3.56
CA ALA A 655 -26.62 5.56 4.96
C ALA A 655 -28.08 5.44 5.41
N MET A 656 -28.97 6.34 4.95
CA MET A 656 -30.40 6.26 5.24
C MET A 656 -31.05 5.03 4.58
N LYS A 657 -30.72 4.74 3.31
CA LYS A 657 -31.16 3.52 2.61
C LYS A 657 -30.66 2.26 3.31
N ALA A 658 -29.39 2.21 3.70
CA ALA A 658 -28.81 1.10 4.44
C ALA A 658 -29.39 0.95 5.87
N ASN A 659 -30.05 1.97 6.43
CA ASN A 659 -30.80 1.85 7.68
C ASN A 659 -32.21 1.28 7.44
N GLN A 660 -32.90 1.74 6.39
CA GLN A 660 -34.18 1.18 5.95
C GLN A 660 -34.06 -0.31 5.57
N GLU A 661 -32.97 -0.71 4.91
CA GLU A 661 -32.69 -2.11 4.59
C GLU A 661 -32.46 -2.97 5.84
N LYS A 662 -31.86 -2.42 6.91
CA LYS A 662 -31.75 -3.11 8.21
C LYS A 662 -33.08 -3.23 8.94
N GLU A 663 -33.91 -2.19 8.89
CA GLU A 663 -35.26 -2.21 9.47
C GLU A 663 -36.14 -3.24 8.74
N ALA A 664 -36.07 -3.30 7.41
CA ALA A 664 -36.74 -4.32 6.60
C ALA A 664 -36.23 -5.74 6.92
N ALA A 665 -34.92 -5.96 6.98
CA ALA A 665 -34.34 -7.27 7.33
C ALA A 665 -34.69 -7.69 8.77
N MET A 666 -34.81 -6.75 9.72
CA MET A 666 -35.27 -7.04 11.08
C MET A 666 -36.76 -7.40 11.11
N ALA A 667 -37.59 -6.74 10.30
CA ALA A 667 -39.01 -7.09 10.16
C ALA A 667 -39.19 -8.48 9.53
N GLU A 668 -38.40 -8.80 8.49
CA GLU A 668 -38.40 -10.14 7.86
C GLU A 668 -37.93 -11.22 8.84
N GLN A 669 -36.90 -10.96 9.67
CA GLN A 669 -36.52 -11.87 10.75
C GLN A 669 -37.61 -12.07 11.80
N GLN A 670 -38.36 -11.01 12.16
CA GLN A 670 -39.50 -11.12 13.08
C GLN A 670 -40.65 -11.94 12.46
N GLU A 671 -40.94 -11.78 11.17
CA GLU A 671 -41.94 -12.60 10.49
C GLU A 671 -41.48 -14.06 10.34
N ALA A 672 -40.21 -14.30 10.01
CA ALA A 672 -39.64 -15.65 9.96
C ALA A 672 -39.68 -16.35 11.32
N ALA A 673 -39.33 -15.65 12.41
CA ALA A 673 -39.45 -16.17 13.77
C ALA A 673 -40.90 -16.48 14.15
N ARG A 674 -41.86 -15.64 13.72
CA ARG A 674 -43.29 -15.89 13.91
C ARG A 674 -43.78 -17.11 13.13
N ARG A 675 -43.40 -17.25 11.85
CA ARG A 675 -43.70 -18.44 11.02
C ARG A 675 -43.10 -19.71 11.61
N GLN A 676 -41.90 -19.64 12.21
CA GLN A 676 -41.30 -20.76 12.95
C GLN A 676 -42.09 -21.12 14.22
N ALA A 677 -42.55 -20.13 15.00
CA ALA A 677 -43.39 -20.38 16.17
C ALA A 677 -44.76 -20.98 15.81
N GLU A 678 -45.39 -20.50 14.74
CA GLU A 678 -46.65 -21.06 14.20
C GLU A 678 -46.44 -22.48 13.66
N ALA A 679 -45.29 -22.78 13.03
CA ALA A 679 -44.93 -24.14 12.62
C ALA A 679 -44.63 -25.09 13.80
N MET A 680 -43.98 -24.62 14.87
CA MET A 680 -43.79 -25.41 16.10
C MET A 680 -45.14 -25.77 16.74
N LYS A 681 -46.07 -24.81 16.81
CA LYS A 681 -47.44 -25.05 17.32
C LYS A 681 -48.18 -26.07 16.46
N ALA A 682 -48.10 -25.96 15.13
CA ALA A 682 -48.72 -26.92 14.21
C ALA A 682 -48.11 -28.35 14.32
N ASN A 683 -46.84 -28.48 14.69
CA ASN A 683 -46.24 -29.79 14.97
C ASN A 683 -46.68 -30.35 16.34
N GLN A 684 -46.76 -29.52 17.39
CA GLN A 684 -47.31 -29.93 18.68
C GLN A 684 -48.78 -30.40 18.57
N GLU A 685 -49.58 -29.73 17.74
CA GLU A 685 -50.97 -30.15 17.45
C GLU A 685 -51.04 -31.49 16.71
N LYS A 686 -50.10 -31.78 15.80
CA LYS A 686 -49.97 -33.09 15.15
C LYS A 686 -49.52 -34.19 16.12
N GLU A 687 -48.57 -33.91 17.00
CA GLU A 687 -48.12 -34.87 18.02
C GLU A 687 -49.24 -35.20 19.01
N ALA A 688 -50.01 -34.20 19.45
CA ALA A 688 -51.19 -34.39 20.28
C ALA A 688 -52.27 -35.25 19.58
N ALA A 689 -52.60 -34.93 18.31
CA ALA A 689 -53.55 -35.71 17.53
C ALA A 689 -53.08 -37.17 17.30
N MET A 690 -51.78 -37.38 17.05
CA MET A 690 -51.21 -38.72 16.92
C MET A 690 -51.25 -39.50 18.24
N ALA A 691 -51.03 -38.85 19.38
CA ALA A 691 -51.16 -39.48 20.71
C ALA A 691 -52.61 -39.88 21.01
N GLU A 692 -53.59 -39.01 20.71
CA GLU A 692 -55.02 -39.33 20.84
C GLU A 692 -55.41 -40.50 19.92
N GLN A 693 -54.90 -40.54 18.70
CA GLN A 693 -55.12 -41.64 17.75
C GLN A 693 -54.52 -42.97 18.24
N GLN A 694 -53.34 -42.93 18.87
CA GLN A 694 -52.73 -44.11 19.51
C GLN A 694 -53.56 -44.59 20.72
N GLU A 695 -54.10 -43.69 21.55
CA GLU A 695 -54.97 -44.06 22.67
C GLU A 695 -56.30 -44.66 22.18
N ALA A 696 -56.88 -44.12 21.11
CA ALA A 696 -58.08 -44.67 20.47
C ALA A 696 -57.85 -46.09 19.94
N VAL A 697 -56.73 -46.33 19.23
CA VAL A 697 -56.33 -47.68 18.77
C VAL A 697 -56.13 -48.63 19.96
N ARG A 698 -55.51 -48.18 21.06
CA ARG A 698 -55.32 -49.01 22.27
C ARG A 698 -56.67 -49.43 22.88
N LYS A 699 -57.61 -48.49 23.04
CA LYS A 699 -58.98 -48.77 23.53
C LYS A 699 -59.74 -49.72 22.61
N GLN A 700 -59.57 -49.58 21.29
CA GLN A 700 -60.21 -50.46 20.30
C GLN A 700 -59.65 -51.88 20.35
N ALA A 701 -58.33 -52.04 20.53
CA ALA A 701 -57.70 -53.36 20.74
C ALA A 701 -58.13 -54.01 22.07
N GLU A 702 -58.23 -53.23 23.15
CA GLU A 702 -58.69 -53.69 24.46
C GLU A 702 -60.16 -54.16 24.42
N ALA A 703 -61.03 -53.44 23.69
CA ALA A 703 -62.40 -53.87 23.43
C ALA A 703 -62.48 -55.15 22.58
N ALA A 704 -61.65 -55.29 21.55
CA ALA A 704 -61.59 -56.50 20.71
C ALA A 704 -61.13 -57.73 21.51
N ALA A 705 -60.12 -57.57 22.37
CA ALA A 705 -59.66 -58.62 23.28
C ALA A 705 -60.76 -59.04 24.28
N MET A 706 -61.57 -58.09 24.77
CA MET A 706 -62.72 -58.39 25.62
C MET A 706 -63.83 -59.16 24.87
N GLN A 707 -64.06 -58.87 23.59
CA GLN A 707 -65.00 -59.62 22.76
C GLN A 707 -64.53 -61.07 22.54
N GLN A 708 -63.26 -61.26 22.14
CA GLN A 708 -62.68 -62.61 21.97
C GLN A 708 -62.76 -63.44 23.26
N ARG A 709 -62.48 -62.83 24.43
CA ARG A 709 -62.56 -63.51 25.73
C ARG A 709 -63.99 -63.91 26.11
N ASN A 710 -65.00 -63.14 25.71
CA ASN A 710 -66.40 -63.48 25.91
C ASN A 710 -66.88 -64.59 24.94
N GLU A 711 -66.30 -64.67 23.74
CA GLU A 711 -66.58 -65.73 22.77
C GLU A 711 -65.90 -67.06 23.19
N GLU A 712 -64.65 -67.01 23.66
CA GLU A 712 -63.96 -68.17 24.26
C GLU A 712 -64.72 -68.71 25.49
N LEU A 713 -65.25 -67.83 26.34
CA LEU A 713 -66.12 -68.22 27.46
C LEU A 713 -67.39 -68.95 27.00
N ARG A 714 -68.02 -68.50 25.90
CA ARG A 714 -69.20 -69.17 25.32
C ARG A 714 -68.86 -70.54 24.74
N LEU A 715 -67.71 -70.67 24.06
CA LEU A 715 -67.23 -71.95 23.55
C LEU A 715 -66.96 -72.94 24.69
N ARG A 716 -66.24 -72.52 25.73
CA ARG A 716 -66.01 -73.35 26.94
C ARG A 716 -67.31 -73.76 27.62
N GLN A 717 -68.30 -72.88 27.74
CA GLN A 717 -69.62 -73.23 28.31
C GLN A 717 -70.39 -74.24 27.44
N ALA A 718 -70.25 -74.18 26.11
CA ALA A 718 -70.83 -75.17 25.21
C ALA A 718 -70.10 -76.53 25.28
N GLU A 719 -68.79 -76.53 25.53
CA GLU A 719 -67.99 -77.74 25.76
C GLU A 719 -68.27 -78.37 27.14
N GLU A 720 -68.39 -77.58 28.21
CA GLU A 720 -68.79 -78.07 29.54
C GLU A 720 -70.19 -78.70 29.53
N MET A 721 -71.14 -78.17 28.74
CA MET A 721 -72.45 -78.79 28.56
C MET A 721 -72.34 -80.16 27.88
N LYS A 722 -71.57 -80.29 26.80
CA LYS A 722 -71.32 -81.59 26.13
C LYS A 722 -70.54 -82.56 27.02
N ALA A 723 -69.58 -82.08 27.80
CA ALA A 723 -68.82 -82.88 28.75
C ALA A 723 -69.72 -83.41 29.88
N ARG A 724 -70.71 -82.63 30.33
CA ARG A 724 -71.72 -83.09 31.30
C ARG A 724 -72.67 -84.13 30.71
N GLU A 725 -73.09 -84.02 29.45
CA GLU A 725 -73.84 -85.09 28.77
C GLU A 725 -73.01 -86.38 28.65
N ALA A 726 -71.72 -86.28 28.32
CA ALA A 726 -70.83 -87.44 28.25
C ALA A 726 -70.59 -88.10 29.63
N GLN A 727 -70.31 -87.31 30.67
CA GLN A 727 -70.08 -87.80 32.03
C GLN A 727 -71.35 -88.44 32.64
N ALA A 728 -72.54 -87.99 32.27
CA ALA A 728 -73.80 -88.62 32.68
C ALA A 728 -73.98 -90.03 32.09
N ALA A 729 -73.39 -90.34 30.94
CA ALA A 729 -73.39 -91.69 30.36
C ALA A 729 -72.32 -92.59 31.00
N GLU A 730 -71.12 -92.06 31.25
CA GLU A 730 -69.97 -92.86 31.73
C GLU A 730 -70.09 -93.25 33.22
N GLN A 731 -70.83 -92.47 34.03
CA GLN A 731 -71.14 -92.84 35.42
C GLN A 731 -71.99 -94.11 35.56
N ALA A 732 -72.59 -94.63 34.49
CA ALA A 732 -73.39 -95.86 34.53
C ALA A 732 -72.54 -97.15 34.56
N ASP A 733 -71.32 -97.15 34.01
CA ASP A 733 -70.54 -98.38 33.77
C ASP A 733 -69.32 -98.56 34.71
N MET A 734 -68.91 -97.50 35.42
CA MET A 734 -67.83 -97.59 36.44
C MET A 734 -68.20 -98.41 37.70
N ALA A 735 -69.44 -98.90 37.83
CA ALA A 735 -69.86 -99.76 38.94
C ALA A 735 -69.30 -101.21 38.90
N ARG A 736 -68.50 -101.58 37.88
CA ARG A 736 -68.06 -102.98 37.66
C ARG A 736 -66.54 -103.23 37.70
N ARG A 737 -65.69 -102.22 37.96
CA ARG A 737 -64.21 -102.37 37.91
C ARG A 737 -63.45 -101.90 39.16
N GLN A 738 -64.10 -101.87 40.32
CA GLN A 738 -63.39 -101.87 41.61
C GLN A 738 -63.01 -103.29 42.04
N ARG A 739 -61.85 -103.76 41.54
CA ARG A 739 -61.01 -104.82 42.14
C ARG A 739 -59.64 -104.79 41.47
N ASP A 740 -58.60 -104.98 42.28
CA ASP A 740 -57.15 -105.02 41.97
C ASP A 740 -56.41 -103.67 42.10
N GLU A 741 -56.47 -103.08 43.30
CA GLU A 741 -56.14 -101.66 43.56
C GLU A 741 -54.79 -101.40 44.29
N GLU A 742 -53.96 -102.42 44.54
CA GLU A 742 -52.73 -102.28 45.36
C GLU A 742 -51.42 -102.07 44.60
N THR A 743 -51.34 -102.32 43.29
CA THR A 743 -50.13 -102.03 42.49
C THR A 743 -50.12 -100.63 41.87
N VAL A 744 -51.28 -99.97 41.79
CA VAL A 744 -51.41 -98.61 41.21
C VAL A 744 -50.97 -97.54 42.21
N ARG A 745 -51.44 -97.61 43.46
CA ARG A 745 -51.17 -96.62 44.52
C ARG A 745 -49.68 -96.36 44.76
N ALA A 746 -48.84 -97.39 44.67
CA ALA A 746 -47.38 -97.25 44.79
C ALA A 746 -46.74 -96.47 43.62
N ARG A 747 -47.32 -96.57 42.43
CA ARG A 747 -46.87 -95.88 41.21
C ARG A 747 -47.41 -94.45 41.13
N GLU A 748 -48.62 -94.23 41.64
CA GLU A 748 -49.20 -92.90 41.87
C GLU A 748 -48.42 -92.11 42.91
N ALA A 749 -48.04 -92.71 44.05
CA ALA A 749 -47.21 -92.06 45.06
C ALA A 749 -45.86 -91.57 44.49
N ALA A 750 -45.24 -92.37 43.61
CA ALA A 750 -44.01 -91.97 42.91
C ALA A 750 -44.24 -90.81 41.92
N MET A 751 -45.31 -90.84 41.12
CA MET A 751 -45.65 -89.73 40.22
C MET A 751 -46.06 -88.46 40.97
N ALA A 752 -46.76 -88.58 42.10
CA ALA A 752 -47.13 -87.46 42.95
C ALA A 752 -45.90 -86.77 43.56
N ALA A 753 -44.91 -87.54 44.03
CA ALA A 753 -43.64 -86.99 44.48
C ALA A 753 -42.89 -86.27 43.34
N GLN A 754 -42.87 -86.86 42.14
CA GLN A 754 -42.21 -86.25 40.97
C GLN A 754 -42.93 -84.99 40.47
N GLN A 755 -44.27 -84.94 40.55
CA GLN A 755 -45.06 -83.73 40.31
C GLN A 755 -44.83 -82.66 41.37
N GLN A 756 -44.76 -83.02 42.66
CA GLN A 756 -44.44 -82.05 43.72
C GLN A 756 -43.03 -81.46 43.53
N GLU A 757 -42.04 -82.26 43.12
CA GLU A 757 -40.70 -81.75 42.81
C GLU A 757 -40.72 -80.82 41.57
N LEU A 758 -41.49 -81.15 40.53
CA LEU A 758 -41.66 -80.30 39.35
C LEU A 758 -42.33 -78.97 39.70
N VAL A 759 -43.41 -78.99 40.48
CA VAL A 759 -44.10 -77.79 40.98
C VAL A 759 -43.18 -76.96 41.88
N ARG A 760 -42.35 -77.59 42.72
CA ARG A 760 -41.36 -76.87 43.54
C ARG A 760 -40.32 -76.16 42.66
N LYS A 761 -39.79 -76.84 41.64
CA LYS A 761 -38.82 -76.25 40.68
C LYS A 761 -39.45 -75.15 39.83
N GLN A 762 -40.73 -75.26 39.47
CA GLN A 762 -41.47 -74.17 38.81
C GLN A 762 -41.69 -72.97 39.74
N ALA A 763 -42.03 -73.19 41.01
CA ALA A 763 -42.15 -72.11 42.00
C ALA A 763 -40.80 -71.42 42.28
N GLU A 764 -39.70 -72.18 42.35
CA GLU A 764 -38.34 -71.64 42.44
C GLU A 764 -37.97 -70.81 41.20
N ALA A 765 -38.28 -71.29 39.99
CA ALA A 765 -38.04 -70.55 38.74
C ALA A 765 -38.87 -69.25 38.66
N VAL A 766 -40.14 -69.26 39.08
CA VAL A 766 -41.00 -68.07 39.14
C VAL A 766 -40.48 -67.06 40.16
N ASN A 767 -40.04 -67.50 41.35
CA ASN A 767 -39.39 -66.60 42.32
C ASN A 767 -38.08 -66.01 41.78
N MET A 768 -37.29 -66.79 41.05
CA MET A 768 -36.03 -66.30 40.44
C MET A 768 -36.30 -65.30 39.30
N GLN A 769 -37.29 -65.55 38.45
CA GLN A 769 -37.75 -64.57 37.44
C GLN A 769 -38.26 -63.29 38.10
N ARG A 770 -39.04 -63.39 39.18
CA ARG A 770 -39.51 -62.23 39.96
C ARG A 770 -38.34 -61.43 40.54
N GLN A 771 -37.32 -62.07 41.10
CA GLN A 771 -36.13 -61.38 41.61
C GLN A 771 -35.34 -60.68 40.50
N MET A 772 -35.24 -61.27 39.30
CA MET A 772 -34.62 -60.59 38.16
C MET A 772 -35.44 -59.38 37.69
N ALA A 773 -36.77 -59.48 37.64
CA ALA A 773 -37.64 -58.35 37.31
C ALA A 773 -37.54 -57.22 38.34
N GLU A 774 -37.52 -57.54 39.65
CA GLU A 774 -37.33 -56.55 40.71
C GLU A 774 -35.93 -55.90 40.67
N GLN A 775 -34.88 -56.61 40.21
CA GLN A 775 -33.57 -55.99 39.95
C GLN A 775 -33.56 -55.11 38.69
N GLN A 776 -34.23 -55.52 37.61
CA GLN A 776 -34.35 -54.73 36.38
C GLN A 776 -35.08 -53.41 36.66
N GLN A 777 -36.21 -53.44 37.37
CA GLN A 777 -36.94 -52.23 37.75
C GLN A 777 -36.11 -51.28 38.62
N ARG A 778 -35.34 -51.78 39.59
CA ARG A 778 -34.40 -50.93 40.38
C ARG A 778 -33.29 -50.34 39.51
N GLY A 779 -32.81 -51.07 38.51
CA GLY A 779 -31.82 -50.56 37.54
C GLY A 779 -32.37 -49.46 36.63
N GLU A 780 -33.63 -49.58 36.21
CA GLU A 780 -34.34 -48.56 35.43
C GLU A 780 -34.70 -47.33 36.27
N GLU A 781 -35.15 -47.53 37.51
CA GLU A 781 -35.43 -46.44 38.45
C GLU A 781 -34.17 -45.65 38.79
N LEU A 782 -33.02 -46.33 39.01
CA LEU A 782 -31.73 -45.66 39.24
C LEU A 782 -31.27 -44.86 38.01
N ARG A 783 -31.42 -45.41 36.79
CA ARG A 783 -31.14 -44.69 35.53
C ARG A 783 -32.04 -43.48 35.36
N ARG A 784 -33.32 -43.60 35.70
CA ARG A 784 -34.28 -42.49 35.66
C ARG A 784 -33.90 -41.39 36.65
N GLN A 785 -33.55 -41.74 37.90
CA GLN A 785 -33.08 -40.78 38.90
C GLN A 785 -31.79 -40.08 38.45
N GLN A 786 -30.85 -40.80 37.79
CA GLN A 786 -29.65 -40.21 37.20
C GLN A 786 -29.97 -39.25 36.05
N ALA A 787 -30.90 -39.60 35.15
CA ALA A 787 -31.33 -38.72 34.06
C ALA A 787 -32.07 -37.47 34.58
N GLU A 788 -32.95 -37.61 35.58
CA GLU A 788 -33.63 -36.47 36.22
C GLU A 788 -32.64 -35.57 36.99
N ALA A 789 -31.57 -36.13 37.57
CA ALA A 789 -30.49 -35.34 38.17
C ALA A 789 -29.68 -34.56 37.12
N GLN A 790 -29.27 -35.21 36.02
CA GLN A 790 -28.55 -34.56 34.91
C GLN A 790 -29.39 -33.46 34.25
N ALA A 791 -30.70 -33.65 34.10
CA ALA A 791 -31.60 -32.63 33.59
C ALA A 791 -31.66 -31.39 34.50
N ARG A 792 -31.70 -31.57 35.84
CA ARG A 792 -31.66 -30.47 36.81
C ARG A 792 -30.33 -29.73 36.81
N GLU A 793 -29.21 -30.46 36.71
CA GLU A 793 -27.87 -29.86 36.60
C GLU A 793 -27.71 -29.03 35.31
N MET A 794 -28.24 -29.54 34.19
CA MET A 794 -28.27 -28.83 32.90
C MET A 794 -29.12 -27.54 32.97
N GLN A 795 -30.30 -27.60 33.61
CA GLN A 795 -31.14 -26.41 33.82
C GLN A 795 -30.47 -25.39 34.75
N ALA A 796 -29.80 -25.84 35.81
CA ALA A 796 -29.03 -24.96 36.69
C ALA A 796 -27.85 -24.29 35.95
N ALA A 797 -27.17 -25.02 35.08
CA ALA A 797 -26.11 -24.46 34.23
C ALA A 797 -26.65 -23.40 33.25
N GLN A 798 -27.79 -23.65 32.59
CA GLN A 798 -28.45 -22.69 31.70
C GLN A 798 -28.89 -21.42 32.45
N GLN A 799 -29.47 -21.55 33.64
CA GLN A 799 -29.83 -20.41 34.49
C GLN A 799 -28.58 -19.62 34.95
N ALA A 800 -27.49 -20.32 35.29
CA ALA A 800 -26.23 -19.68 35.66
C ALA A 800 -25.56 -18.95 34.48
N GLU A 801 -25.74 -19.43 33.25
CA GLU A 801 -25.27 -18.75 32.04
C GLU A 801 -26.12 -17.52 31.69
N MET A 802 -27.45 -17.62 31.74
CA MET A 802 -28.37 -16.49 31.61
C MET A 802 -28.02 -15.37 32.61
N ALA A 803 -27.78 -15.74 33.88
CA ALA A 803 -27.37 -14.83 34.94
C ALA A 803 -25.90 -14.33 34.81
N ARG A 804 -25.10 -14.85 33.86
CA ARG A 804 -23.82 -14.23 33.45
C ARG A 804 -24.07 -13.22 32.35
N ARG A 805 -24.74 -13.63 31.26
CA ARG A 805 -25.10 -12.77 30.12
C ARG A 805 -25.78 -11.46 30.57
N GLN A 806 -26.70 -11.51 31.52
CA GLN A 806 -27.35 -10.31 32.08
C GLN A 806 -26.36 -9.35 32.79
N ARG A 807 -25.35 -9.86 33.50
CA ARG A 807 -24.30 -9.03 34.12
C ARG A 807 -23.28 -8.52 33.10
N ASP A 808 -23.01 -9.29 32.06
CA ASP A 808 -22.17 -8.87 30.93
C ASP A 808 -22.86 -7.75 30.12
N GLU A 809 -24.18 -7.82 29.92
CA GLU A 809 -25.00 -6.74 29.34
C GLU A 809 -25.08 -5.51 30.24
N GLU A 810 -25.31 -5.68 31.56
CA GLU A 810 -25.36 -4.58 32.51
C GLU A 810 -24.01 -3.84 32.59
N THR A 811 -22.89 -4.57 32.62
CA THR A 811 -21.55 -3.96 32.58
C THR A 811 -21.18 -3.39 31.21
N ALA A 812 -21.76 -3.88 30.12
CA ALA A 812 -21.65 -3.24 28.80
C ALA A 812 -22.37 -1.89 28.78
N ARG A 813 -23.63 -1.83 29.22
CA ARG A 813 -24.40 -0.57 29.34
C ARG A 813 -23.74 0.44 30.27
N ALA A 814 -23.16 -0.02 31.39
CA ALA A 814 -22.40 0.84 32.29
C ALA A 814 -21.14 1.44 31.63
N ARG A 815 -20.44 0.68 30.78
CA ARG A 815 -19.30 1.18 29.99
C ARG A 815 -19.73 2.16 28.90
N GLU A 816 -20.84 1.89 28.23
CA GLU A 816 -21.42 2.77 27.21
C GLU A 816 -21.83 4.13 27.81
N ALA A 817 -22.53 4.11 28.96
CA ALA A 817 -22.88 5.32 29.70
C ALA A 817 -21.64 6.12 30.17
N ALA A 818 -20.60 5.43 30.67
CA ALA A 818 -19.34 6.08 31.04
C ALA A 818 -18.60 6.68 29.83
N MET A 819 -18.66 6.02 28.67
CA MET A 819 -18.08 6.53 27.42
C MET A 819 -18.85 7.75 26.87
N ALA A 820 -20.18 7.76 26.98
CA ALA A 820 -21.00 8.92 26.65
C ALA A 820 -20.65 10.14 27.54
N GLN A 821 -20.53 9.93 28.86
CA GLN A 821 -20.10 10.97 29.80
C GLN A 821 -18.69 11.50 29.49
N GLN A 822 -17.76 10.63 29.06
CA GLN A 822 -16.43 11.06 28.61
C GLN A 822 -16.46 11.88 27.32
N MET A 823 -17.34 11.55 26.36
CA MET A 823 -17.52 12.35 25.14
C MET A 823 -18.12 13.72 25.44
N GLU A 824 -19.14 13.80 26.30
CA GLU A 824 -19.75 15.07 26.71
C GLU A 824 -18.75 15.97 27.47
N ALA A 825 -17.94 15.38 28.36
CA ALA A 825 -16.87 16.10 29.05
C ALA A 825 -15.76 16.58 28.08
N ALA A 826 -15.39 15.76 27.09
CA ALA A 826 -14.43 16.14 26.06
C ALA A 826 -14.96 17.25 25.13
N GLU A 827 -16.26 17.21 24.78
CA GLU A 827 -16.88 18.29 24.01
C GLU A 827 -16.95 19.59 24.81
N MET A 828 -17.26 19.51 26.11
CA MET A 828 -17.23 20.68 27.01
C MET A 828 -15.82 21.29 27.10
N GLN A 829 -14.78 20.47 27.23
CA GLN A 829 -13.39 20.93 27.18
C GLN A 829 -13.02 21.55 25.84
N ARG A 830 -13.47 20.96 24.72
CA ARG A 830 -13.26 21.52 23.38
C ARG A 830 -13.92 22.90 23.24
N ARG A 831 -15.19 23.04 23.65
CA ARG A 831 -15.92 24.32 23.64
C ARG A 831 -15.23 25.38 24.52
N GLN A 832 -14.63 24.98 25.66
CA GLN A 832 -13.82 25.87 26.49
C GLN A 832 -12.51 26.31 25.79
N GLN A 833 -11.81 25.39 25.10
CA GLN A 833 -10.61 25.72 24.33
C GLN A 833 -10.92 26.64 23.13
N GLU A 834 -12.00 26.39 22.40
CA GLU A 834 -12.47 27.23 21.30
C GLU A 834 -12.87 28.63 21.79
N ALA A 835 -13.50 28.75 22.98
CA ALA A 835 -13.79 30.03 23.61
C ALA A 835 -12.52 30.79 24.03
N GLN A 836 -11.52 30.10 24.62
CA GLN A 836 -10.23 30.70 24.96
C GLN A 836 -9.46 31.17 23.72
N GLN A 837 -9.48 30.40 22.63
CA GLN A 837 -8.88 30.79 21.35
C GLN A 837 -9.61 32.00 20.73
N ALA A 838 -10.95 32.07 20.84
CA ALA A 838 -11.71 33.23 20.40
C ALA A 838 -11.40 34.50 21.23
N GLU A 839 -11.19 34.38 22.54
CA GLU A 839 -10.76 35.51 23.39
C GLU A 839 -9.34 35.98 23.03
N MET A 840 -8.40 35.05 22.84
CA MET A 840 -7.04 35.33 22.36
C MET A 840 -7.06 36.07 21.02
N ALA A 841 -7.77 35.53 20.02
CA ALA A 841 -7.89 36.13 18.69
C ALA A 841 -8.58 37.50 18.72
N LYS A 842 -9.51 37.73 19.67
CA LYS A 842 -10.08 39.07 19.91
C LYS A 842 -9.02 40.05 20.43
N ARG A 843 -8.25 39.67 21.45
CA ARG A 843 -7.17 40.52 22.01
C ARG A 843 -6.09 40.83 20.96
N GLU A 844 -5.73 39.87 20.12
CA GLU A 844 -4.79 40.09 19.01
C GLU A 844 -5.34 41.08 17.97
N ARG A 845 -6.62 40.99 17.62
CA ARG A 845 -7.29 41.97 16.73
C ARG A 845 -7.35 43.36 17.34
N GLU A 846 -7.63 43.47 18.63
CA GLU A 846 -7.64 44.74 19.37
C GLU A 846 -6.24 45.37 19.41
N ALA A 847 -5.20 44.59 19.71
CA ALA A 847 -3.81 45.04 19.69
C ALA A 847 -3.28 45.40 18.28
N MET A 848 -3.75 44.72 17.23
CA MET A 848 -3.47 45.12 15.84
C MET A 848 -4.18 46.42 15.46
N ALA A 849 -5.44 46.61 15.89
CA ALA A 849 -6.18 47.85 15.66
C ALA A 849 -5.55 49.05 16.41
N GLU A 850 -5.02 48.83 17.61
CA GLU A 850 -4.27 49.83 18.37
C GLU A 850 -2.97 50.24 17.65
N LYS A 851 -2.16 49.26 17.21
CA LYS A 851 -0.95 49.54 16.40
C LYS A 851 -1.26 50.24 15.08
N ALA A 852 -2.39 49.93 14.44
CA ALA A 852 -2.85 50.62 13.24
C ALA A 852 -3.23 52.09 13.53
N ARG A 853 -3.85 52.38 14.68
CA ARG A 853 -4.15 53.75 15.13
C ARG A 853 -2.87 54.53 15.44
N GLU A 854 -1.89 53.91 16.11
CA GLU A 854 -0.57 54.54 16.31
C GLU A 854 0.13 54.87 14.99
N ALA A 855 0.13 53.93 14.03
CA ALA A 855 0.74 54.13 12.73
C ALA A 855 0.06 55.28 11.95
N ALA A 856 -1.27 55.35 11.97
CA ALA A 856 -2.02 56.45 11.37
C ALA A 856 -1.73 57.80 12.05
N ALA A 857 -1.63 57.83 13.39
CA ALA A 857 -1.27 59.05 14.13
C ALA A 857 0.14 59.55 13.78
N ARG A 858 1.13 58.64 13.63
CA ARG A 858 2.48 58.99 13.17
C ARG A 858 2.48 59.53 11.75
N GLN A 859 1.73 58.91 10.82
CA GLN A 859 1.59 59.42 9.45
C GLN A 859 0.93 60.80 9.40
N GLN A 860 -0.09 61.05 10.23
CA GLN A 860 -0.69 62.38 10.32
C GLN A 860 0.30 63.41 10.88
N GLN A 861 1.09 63.06 11.90
CA GLN A 861 2.13 63.94 12.46
C GLN A 861 3.25 64.23 11.44
N GLU A 862 3.65 63.25 10.62
CA GLU A 862 4.56 63.49 9.49
C GLU A 862 3.97 64.43 8.44
N MET A 863 2.68 64.27 8.11
CA MET A 863 1.98 65.15 7.17
C MET A 863 1.88 66.59 7.69
N GLU A 864 1.54 66.79 8.96
CA GLU A 864 1.54 68.11 9.60
C GLU A 864 2.94 68.73 9.64
N ASN A 865 3.98 67.95 9.94
CA ASN A 865 5.37 68.43 9.90
C ASN A 865 5.78 68.85 8.48
N ARG A 866 5.46 68.06 7.45
CA ARG A 866 5.70 68.42 6.04
C ARG A 866 4.92 69.67 5.62
N GLN A 867 3.68 69.85 6.09
CA GLN A 867 2.91 71.07 5.84
C GLN A 867 3.53 72.31 6.50
N ARG A 868 4.01 72.20 7.74
CA ARG A 868 4.74 73.28 8.44
C ARG A 868 6.05 73.61 7.75
N GLU A 869 6.80 72.61 7.30
CA GLU A 869 8.05 72.79 6.56
C GLU A 869 7.81 73.44 5.19
N ALA A 870 6.80 72.99 4.43
CA ALA A 870 6.41 73.61 3.17
C ALA A 870 5.95 75.08 3.36
N MET A 871 5.16 75.37 4.40
CA MET A 871 4.75 76.74 4.75
C MET A 871 5.95 77.62 5.10
N ARG A 872 6.93 77.08 5.85
CA ARG A 872 8.18 77.78 6.14
C ARG A 872 9.00 78.03 4.87
N GLN A 873 9.16 77.04 3.99
CA GLN A 873 9.85 77.23 2.71
C GLN A 873 9.15 78.28 1.83
N GLN A 874 7.81 78.35 1.87
CA GLN A 874 7.02 79.36 1.18
C GLN A 874 7.22 80.77 1.78
N GLN A 875 7.36 80.89 3.10
CA GLN A 875 7.74 82.15 3.77
C GLN A 875 9.16 82.58 3.40
N GLU A 876 10.16 81.68 3.50
CA GLU A 876 11.55 81.98 3.11
C GLU A 876 11.66 82.35 1.62
N ALA A 877 10.83 81.76 0.74
CA ALA A 877 10.75 82.14 -0.68
C ALA A 877 10.11 83.52 -0.88
N ALA A 878 9.05 83.85 -0.13
CA ALA A 878 8.42 85.18 -0.17
C ALA A 878 9.34 86.27 0.37
N GLU A 879 10.11 86.01 1.42
CA GLU A 879 11.14 86.91 1.93
C GLU A 879 12.25 87.16 0.89
N ARG A 880 12.76 86.11 0.24
CA ARG A 880 13.74 86.25 -0.85
C ARG A 880 13.18 87.07 -2.01
N ALA A 881 11.93 86.84 -2.42
CA ALA A 881 11.29 87.62 -3.47
C ALA A 881 11.11 89.10 -3.09
N ASN A 882 10.79 89.40 -1.82
CA ASN A 882 10.71 90.77 -1.30
C ASN A 882 12.08 91.44 -1.24
N GLN A 883 13.13 90.74 -0.78
CA GLN A 883 14.51 91.23 -0.80
C GLN A 883 14.99 91.51 -2.24
N GLU A 884 14.65 90.65 -3.20
CA GLU A 884 14.98 90.88 -4.61
C GLU A 884 14.20 92.07 -5.20
N ALA A 885 12.92 92.23 -4.86
CA ALA A 885 12.12 93.40 -5.26
C ALA A 885 12.67 94.70 -4.67
N GLN A 886 13.08 94.71 -3.40
CA GLN A 886 13.74 95.86 -2.76
C GLN A 886 15.08 96.17 -3.44
N ARG A 887 15.89 95.15 -3.76
CA ARG A 887 17.14 95.32 -4.51
C ARG A 887 16.89 95.91 -5.90
N ARG A 888 15.93 95.39 -6.66
CA ARG A 888 15.53 95.94 -7.97
C ARG A 888 15.04 97.39 -7.86
N ALA A 889 14.33 97.74 -6.79
CA ALA A 889 13.92 99.12 -6.51
C ALA A 889 15.10 100.05 -6.20
N GLN A 890 16.10 99.60 -5.42
CA GLN A 890 17.34 100.34 -5.19
C GLN A 890 18.17 100.52 -6.47
N GLU A 891 18.30 99.46 -7.29
CA GLU A 891 18.98 99.52 -8.59
C GLU A 891 18.27 100.49 -9.54
N ALA A 892 16.93 100.56 -9.52
CA ALA A 892 16.14 101.55 -10.27
C ALA A 892 16.30 102.98 -9.73
N GLN A 893 16.41 103.18 -8.41
CA GLN A 893 16.69 104.50 -7.81
C GLN A 893 18.11 105.02 -8.16
N GLN A 894 19.09 104.13 -8.35
CA GLN A 894 20.44 104.49 -8.82
C GLN A 894 20.53 104.74 -10.34
N ALA A 895 19.55 104.29 -11.14
CA ALA A 895 19.56 104.47 -12.59
C ALA A 895 19.72 105.94 -13.06
N PRO A 896 19.00 106.95 -12.53
CA PRO A 896 19.19 108.35 -12.92
C PRO A 896 20.57 108.91 -12.54
N GLU A 897 21.20 108.46 -11.44
CA GLU A 897 22.57 108.87 -11.10
C GLU A 897 23.59 108.28 -12.08
N ARG A 898 23.42 107.01 -12.48
CA ARG A 898 24.28 106.37 -13.49
C ARG A 898 24.12 107.06 -14.86
N GLN A 899 22.91 107.43 -15.24
CA GLN A 899 22.67 108.23 -16.46
C GLN A 899 23.27 109.63 -16.39
N ARG A 900 23.26 110.29 -15.21
CA ARG A 900 23.96 111.58 -15.02
C ARG A 900 25.48 111.44 -15.16
N ARG A 901 26.11 110.46 -14.49
CA ARG A 901 27.56 110.22 -14.62
C ARG A 901 27.96 109.92 -16.08
N ALA A 902 27.20 109.06 -16.76
CA ALA A 902 27.43 108.78 -18.19
C ALA A 902 27.26 110.03 -19.09
N SER A 903 26.38 110.96 -18.72
CA SER A 903 26.19 112.24 -19.43
C SER A 903 27.34 113.24 -19.19
N GLU A 904 27.93 113.23 -17.99
CA GLU A 904 29.11 114.05 -17.67
C GLU A 904 30.38 113.48 -18.31
N GLU A 905 30.57 112.16 -18.30
CA GLU A 905 31.65 111.48 -19.03
C GLU A 905 31.53 111.66 -20.55
N GLY A 906 30.31 111.71 -21.09
CA GLY A 906 30.05 112.06 -22.49
C GLY A 906 30.51 113.49 -22.83
N ARG A 907 30.10 114.49 -22.03
CA ARG A 907 30.49 115.90 -22.24
C ARG A 907 32.00 116.12 -22.14
N ASN A 908 32.71 115.39 -21.28
CA ASN A 908 34.17 115.45 -21.17
C ASN A 908 34.94 114.74 -22.31
N ARG A 909 34.25 114.06 -23.24
CA ARG A 909 34.86 113.57 -24.50
C ARG A 909 34.75 114.58 -25.63
N ASP A 910 33.59 115.20 -25.83
CA ASP A 910 33.41 116.19 -26.90
C ASP A 910 34.33 117.41 -26.75
N THR A 911 34.64 117.83 -25.51
CA THR A 911 35.61 118.89 -25.20
C THR A 911 37.09 118.46 -25.27
N ARG A 912 37.37 117.27 -25.83
CA ARG A 912 38.73 116.79 -26.17
C ARG A 912 38.87 116.36 -27.64
N GLN A 913 37.84 116.54 -28.47
CA GLN A 913 37.90 116.33 -29.92
C GLN A 913 37.48 117.58 -30.72
N ARG A 914 37.54 118.75 -30.07
CA ARG A 914 37.57 120.10 -30.65
C ARG A 914 38.59 120.93 -29.87
#